data_AF-A0A2M9P0C6-F1
#
_entry.id   AF-A0A2M9P0C6-F1
#
_cell.length_a   1.000
_cell.length_b   1.000
_cell.length_c   1.000
_cell.angle_alpha   90.00
_cell.angle_beta   90.00
_cell.angle_gamma   90.00
#
_symmetry.space_group_name_H-M   'P 1'
#
loop_
_entity.id
_entity.type
_entity.pdbx_description
1 polymer ?
#
loop_
_entity_poly.entity_id
_entity_poly.type
_entity_poly.pdbx_seq_one_letter_code
_entity_poly.pdbx_strand_id
1 'polypeptide(L)'
;MKALIKTIKDKAGEFYPVTHATAVFYKKNMTVAKKIQELEDLLANNINMNYLKNTETAQAQTGEILQYIRGVWKSKHIGGNMNVDLEIYGLKQGYPVEKPYTAADYQIAFDNMQGLNKALQEASALGYSQVTLPKGTYAFCYPYPVILPSNITLNLGGSKIKVMFESGKRSPYDSSTAAIYLLAGNLFELKGVTNAHITNGIVEGDIYERDFTDANEKAAEHTYGISIKEGTSYCSVTHLEIHGFMGDNINFTSGGKVRNAFNTGAILGSLDPTTGATIAGIVGTTTTMYTPIQNLPLPVSDYQVFSLAGQGYNRTTSLTNKYVDVYYYDKDDKFLGKLLNRKVHTPIPIARKATKYRMVFYNETDTAKNFNIFMNYGGDCHHNVVESNEIYNGHRGGITLGGSYNIIQNNNIRDNGKSDYDFAFLDGFPAFNDSTRYAINQEDSFGDNNSVCYNHISGGFHGLLLRGYSQFVDHNVFDSLSGSAIVLYDVEYAAVTNNYVQQGLTSLFGTTLPGNVIITGNWLGGGFQNQKATTYEGICSDNFILSRIESGSLRFERNTILVKQLPVGLTAGFLGSKFYKNKFIASTVTDIVVTEVLPTGMILEENEFINCNIIFNARDNAVTFKKCTFKNGKTSTTTTPNTLMIEMENCDFTDHLIEPRNGTVVDSLKFTVKNSRINFTSSYALTYLFSIVNANAVNAFTFKFSNNTVKIDNPAITSFIKYGYNYSNSVNHEIFSNSFEYTGAGVVTADLFNLTSTNNAFYSGNKLTNIALKTNLSDAKIKLYNPYKTTLAAPISGYYYLGEKVEISIPVAGGNIGWINLTEGYANDTAWVTTTPYALGARIYVGTNVYQATVAGTSGATAPSHTTGTAVDGTVTWQYMGQKAKFKSYGAIQA
;
A
#
# COMPACT_ATOMS: atom_id res chain seq x y z
N MET A 1 30.77 -12.01 70.34
CA MET A 1 29.61 -11.11 70.57
C MET A 1 29.94 -9.63 70.36
N LYS A 2 30.88 -9.02 71.11
CA LYS A 2 31.27 -7.60 70.95
C LYS A 2 31.64 -7.20 69.51
N ALA A 3 32.45 -8.00 68.81
CA ALA A 3 32.81 -7.75 67.41
C ALA A 3 31.63 -7.86 66.43
N LEU A 4 30.66 -8.74 66.72
CA LEU A 4 29.44 -8.91 65.92
C LEU A 4 28.50 -7.71 66.10
N ILE A 5 28.28 -7.27 67.34
CA ILE A 5 27.48 -6.06 67.66
C ILE A 5 28.07 -4.83 66.96
N LYS A 6 29.40 -4.67 67.01
CA LYS A 6 30.11 -3.59 66.31
C LYS A 6 29.92 -3.66 64.80
N THR A 7 30.09 -4.83 64.19
CA THR A 7 29.91 -5.02 62.73
C THR A 7 28.48 -4.74 62.26
N ILE A 8 27.46 -5.08 63.06
CA ILE A 8 26.06 -4.79 62.74
C ILE A 8 25.78 -3.28 62.84
N LYS A 9 26.33 -2.60 63.85
CA LYS A 9 26.20 -1.14 64.02
C LYS A 9 26.90 -0.35 62.90
N ASP A 10 28.07 -0.80 62.47
CA ASP A 10 28.91 -0.09 61.49
C ASP A 10 28.39 -0.23 60.03
N LYS A 11 27.45 -1.14 59.75
CA LYS A 11 27.03 -1.50 58.37
C LYS A 11 25.53 -1.33 58.08
N ALA A 12 24.83 -0.47 58.83
CA ALA A 12 23.44 -0.17 58.57
C ALA A 12 23.27 0.53 57.20
N GLY A 13 22.98 -0.23 56.14
CA GLY A 13 22.70 0.29 54.79
C GLY A 13 23.14 -0.54 53.58
N GLU A 14 23.91 -1.63 53.74
CA GLU A 14 24.48 -2.39 52.60
C GLU A 14 24.09 -3.89 52.57
N PHE A 15 24.01 -4.46 51.37
CA PHE A 15 23.64 -5.85 51.05
C PHE A 15 24.52 -6.89 51.79
N TYR A 16 23.92 -8.00 52.25
CA TYR A 16 24.61 -9.04 53.02
C TYR A 16 24.48 -10.45 52.39
N PRO A 17 25.58 -11.14 52.06
CA PRO A 17 25.55 -12.57 51.73
C PRO A 17 25.47 -13.41 53.02
N VAL A 18 24.48 -14.31 53.13
CA VAL A 18 24.30 -15.13 54.33
C VAL A 18 25.39 -16.22 54.40
N THR A 19 26.22 -16.14 55.43
CA THR A 19 27.18 -17.20 55.80
C THR A 19 26.59 -18.07 56.92
N HIS A 20 27.12 -19.29 57.12
CA HIS A 20 26.61 -20.24 58.13
C HIS A 20 26.43 -19.63 59.55
N ALA A 21 27.26 -18.65 59.93
CA ALA A 21 27.17 -17.98 61.23
C ALA A 21 26.02 -16.94 61.33
N THR A 22 25.53 -16.41 60.21
CA THR A 22 24.47 -15.39 60.18
C THR A 22 23.06 -15.95 59.98
N ALA A 23 22.93 -17.16 59.42
CA ALA A 23 21.65 -17.86 59.23
C ALA A 23 20.92 -18.18 60.54
N VAL A 24 21.63 -18.26 61.68
CA VAL A 24 21.09 -18.65 62.99
C VAL A 24 20.28 -17.52 63.68
N PHE A 25 20.28 -16.29 63.15
CA PHE A 25 19.76 -15.11 63.88
C PHE A 25 18.41 -14.56 63.39
N TYR A 26 17.71 -15.24 62.48
CA TYR A 26 16.45 -14.75 61.89
C TYR A 26 15.20 -15.17 62.69
N LYS A 27 14.65 -14.23 63.47
CA LYS A 27 13.24 -14.28 63.92
C LYS A 27 12.41 -13.33 63.06
N LYS A 28 11.24 -13.79 62.60
CA LYS A 28 10.41 -13.16 61.55
C LYS A 28 9.95 -11.71 61.83
N ASN A 29 10.10 -11.16 63.04
CA ASN A 29 9.58 -9.82 63.40
C ASN A 29 10.50 -9.00 64.33
N MET A 30 11.83 -9.08 64.18
CA MET A 30 12.77 -8.39 65.07
C MET A 30 13.52 -7.26 64.35
N THR A 31 13.50 -6.05 64.91
CA THR A 31 14.28 -4.91 64.39
C THR A 31 15.75 -5.04 64.77
N VAL A 32 16.65 -4.45 63.95
CA VAL A 32 18.11 -4.45 64.21
C VAL A 32 18.44 -3.87 65.59
N ALA A 33 17.76 -2.78 65.98
CA ALA A 33 17.94 -2.15 67.29
C ALA A 33 17.56 -3.09 68.45
N LYS A 34 16.45 -3.83 68.32
CA LYS A 34 15.99 -4.76 69.35
C LYS A 34 16.91 -5.99 69.45
N LYS A 35 17.50 -6.44 68.33
CA LYS A 35 18.47 -7.54 68.31
C LYS A 35 19.82 -7.13 68.89
N ILE A 36 20.27 -5.90 68.64
CA ILE A 36 21.45 -5.33 69.28
C ILE A 36 21.25 -5.31 70.80
N GLN A 37 20.10 -4.82 71.27
CA GLN A 37 19.78 -4.80 72.70
C GLN A 37 19.78 -6.21 73.31
N GLU A 38 19.13 -7.18 72.67
CA GLU A 38 19.13 -8.58 73.13
C GLU A 38 20.56 -9.17 73.22
N LEU A 39 21.42 -8.89 72.23
CA LEU A 39 22.81 -9.35 72.23
C LEU A 39 23.67 -8.63 73.26
N GLU A 40 23.40 -7.35 73.51
CA GLU A 40 24.05 -6.57 74.57
C GLU A 40 23.62 -7.08 75.95
N ASP A 41 22.35 -7.40 76.13
CA ASP A 41 21.80 -7.98 77.37
C ASP A 41 22.35 -9.40 77.61
N LEU A 42 22.44 -10.25 76.58
CA LEU A 42 23.05 -11.58 76.69
C LEU A 42 24.55 -11.52 77.00
N LEU A 43 25.24 -10.55 76.41
CA LEU A 43 26.66 -10.28 76.68
C LEU A 43 26.88 -9.74 78.10
N ALA A 44 26.00 -8.86 78.58
CA ALA A 44 26.06 -8.32 79.94
C ALA A 44 25.80 -9.38 81.00
N ASN A 45 24.95 -10.37 80.69
CA ASN A 45 24.58 -11.46 81.59
C ASN A 45 25.45 -12.73 81.43
N ASN A 46 26.52 -12.69 80.61
CA ASN A 46 27.46 -13.79 80.41
C ASN A 46 26.82 -15.12 79.93
N ILE A 47 25.69 -15.04 79.22
CA ILE A 47 24.93 -16.21 78.77
C ILE A 47 25.54 -16.75 77.46
N ASN A 48 25.82 -18.06 77.42
CA ASN A 48 26.45 -18.75 76.28
C ASN A 48 25.47 -18.88 75.08
N MET A 49 25.99 -18.72 73.85
CA MET A 49 25.22 -18.69 72.59
C MET A 49 24.39 -19.94 72.28
N ASN A 50 24.62 -21.05 72.97
CA ASN A 50 23.86 -22.29 72.77
C ASN A 50 22.37 -22.18 73.16
N TYR A 51 21.97 -21.13 73.89
CA TYR A 51 20.57 -20.90 74.27
C TYR A 51 19.66 -20.50 73.09
N LEU A 52 20.22 -20.02 71.98
CA LEU A 52 19.46 -19.55 70.81
C LEU A 52 19.05 -20.66 69.81
N LYS A 53 19.44 -21.92 70.05
CA LYS A 53 19.19 -23.02 69.09
C LYS A 53 17.75 -23.58 69.08
N ASN A 54 16.92 -23.29 70.08
CA ASN A 54 15.68 -24.06 70.31
C ASN A 54 14.34 -23.30 70.26
N THR A 55 14.20 -22.17 69.54
CA THR A 55 12.86 -21.61 69.27
C THR A 55 12.64 -21.17 67.82
N GLU A 56 11.90 -22.02 67.11
CA GLU A 56 11.05 -21.82 65.92
C GLU A 56 11.66 -21.30 64.59
N THR A 57 11.28 -22.04 63.56
CA THR A 57 11.82 -22.15 62.20
C THR A 57 11.42 -21.01 61.25
N ALA A 58 12.43 -20.29 60.78
CA ALA A 58 12.59 -19.90 59.37
C ALA A 58 14.10 -19.77 59.11
N GLN A 59 14.74 -20.84 58.68
CA GLN A 59 16.16 -20.81 58.30
C GLN A 59 16.27 -20.24 56.88
N ALA A 60 16.92 -19.08 56.73
CA ALA A 60 17.44 -18.66 55.43
C ALA A 60 18.48 -19.68 54.97
N GLN A 61 18.41 -20.14 53.71
CA GLN A 61 19.36 -21.12 53.20
C GLN A 61 20.73 -20.47 52.96
N THR A 62 21.80 -21.23 53.18
CA THR A 62 23.17 -20.72 52.96
C THR A 62 23.34 -20.41 51.47
N GLY A 63 23.64 -19.16 51.11
CA GLY A 63 23.78 -18.72 49.71
C GLY A 63 22.66 -17.80 49.20
N GLU A 64 21.59 -17.55 49.97
CA GLU A 64 20.61 -16.51 49.63
C GLU A 64 21.22 -15.11 49.79
N ILE A 65 20.90 -14.22 48.84
CA ILE A 65 21.20 -12.79 48.95
C ILE A 65 20.03 -12.16 49.68
N LEU A 66 20.26 -11.47 50.80
CA LEU A 66 19.19 -10.77 51.52
C LEU A 66 19.18 -9.28 51.15
N GLN A 67 17.98 -8.73 51.01
CA GLN A 67 17.73 -7.31 50.79
C GLN A 67 16.91 -6.74 51.95
N TYR A 68 17.31 -5.58 52.45
CA TYR A 68 16.62 -4.90 53.53
C TYR A 68 15.48 -4.03 52.97
N ILE A 69 14.23 -4.39 53.27
CA ILE A 69 13.03 -3.69 52.78
C ILE A 69 12.07 -3.45 53.94
N ARG A 70 11.69 -2.19 54.18
CA ARG A 70 10.71 -1.75 55.21
C ARG A 70 11.05 -2.25 56.63
N GLY A 71 12.31 -2.17 57.03
CA GLY A 71 12.72 -2.49 58.40
C GLY A 71 13.03 -3.97 58.65
N VAL A 72 12.84 -4.83 57.65
CA VAL A 72 13.01 -6.29 57.73
C VAL A 72 13.86 -6.76 56.55
N TRP A 73 14.66 -7.80 56.76
CA TRP A 73 15.45 -8.44 55.70
C TRP A 73 14.63 -9.54 55.02
N LYS A 74 14.65 -9.57 53.69
CA LYS A 74 13.94 -10.53 52.83
C LYS A 74 14.91 -11.21 51.86
N SER A 75 14.60 -12.43 51.43
CA SER A 75 15.33 -13.12 50.34
C SER A 75 15.17 -12.37 49.03
N LYS A 76 16.29 -12.05 48.38
CA LYS A 76 16.35 -11.57 47.00
C LYS A 76 16.31 -12.79 46.09
N HIS A 77 15.27 -12.87 45.28
CA HIS A 77 15.13 -13.92 44.29
C HIS A 77 15.86 -13.49 43.00
N ILE A 78 16.45 -14.45 42.30
CA ILE A 78 16.99 -14.24 40.97
C ILE A 78 16.13 -15.09 40.05
N GLY A 79 15.03 -14.52 39.56
CA GLY A 79 13.99 -15.25 38.86
C GLY A 79 13.03 -16.01 39.79
N GLY A 80 11.86 -16.37 39.27
CA GLY A 80 10.82 -17.10 39.99
C GLY A 80 9.44 -16.43 39.93
N ASN A 81 8.43 -17.11 40.49
CA ASN A 81 7.04 -16.66 40.50
C ASN A 81 6.61 -16.21 41.91
N MET A 82 6.01 -15.02 41.99
CA MET A 82 5.34 -14.53 43.19
C MET A 82 3.82 -14.69 43.04
N ASN A 83 3.20 -15.51 43.88
CA ASN A 83 1.74 -15.56 43.97
C ASN A 83 1.24 -14.36 44.78
N VAL A 84 0.26 -13.62 44.25
CA VAL A 84 -0.33 -12.47 44.96
C VAL A 84 -1.14 -12.99 46.14
N ASP A 85 -0.76 -12.55 47.33
CA ASP A 85 -1.52 -12.76 48.56
C ASP A 85 -2.57 -11.63 48.69
N LEU A 86 -3.85 -12.00 48.60
CA LEU A 86 -4.95 -11.04 48.56
C LEU A 86 -5.02 -10.20 49.83
N GLU A 87 -4.74 -10.76 51.01
CA GLU A 87 -4.82 -10.07 52.29
C GLU A 87 -3.66 -9.07 52.44
N ILE A 88 -2.42 -9.50 52.10
CA ILE A 88 -1.22 -8.65 52.21
C ILE A 88 -1.30 -7.41 51.31
N TYR A 89 -1.84 -7.61 50.10
CA TYR A 89 -1.93 -6.55 49.10
C TYR A 89 -3.30 -5.84 49.10
N GLY A 90 -4.26 -6.30 49.90
CA GLY A 90 -5.58 -5.67 50.03
C GLY A 90 -6.52 -5.88 48.85
N LEU A 91 -6.31 -6.92 48.05
CA LEU A 91 -7.19 -7.27 46.93
C LEU A 91 -8.43 -8.03 47.43
N LYS A 92 -9.58 -7.75 46.84
CA LYS A 92 -10.86 -8.44 47.08
C LYS A 92 -11.42 -9.00 45.79
N GLN A 93 -11.81 -10.27 45.86
CA GLN A 93 -12.56 -10.92 44.79
C GLN A 93 -14.02 -10.51 44.81
N GLY A 94 -14.65 -10.56 43.64
CA GLY A 94 -16.04 -10.20 43.40
C GLY A 94 -16.18 -9.02 42.45
N TYR A 95 -17.39 -8.87 41.92
CA TYR A 95 -17.82 -7.73 41.14
C TYR A 95 -19.19 -7.27 41.67
N PRO A 96 -19.40 -5.97 41.92
CA PRO A 96 -20.70 -5.47 42.38
C PRO A 96 -21.81 -5.83 41.38
N VAL A 97 -22.93 -6.37 41.87
CA VAL A 97 -24.01 -6.92 41.03
C VAL A 97 -25.12 -5.92 40.69
N GLU A 98 -25.24 -4.83 41.43
CA GLU A 98 -26.33 -3.85 41.28
C GLU A 98 -25.78 -2.44 41.01
N LYS A 99 -26.43 -1.73 40.08
CA LYS A 99 -26.26 -0.29 39.86
C LYS A 99 -27.38 0.49 40.56
N PRO A 100 -27.12 1.72 41.03
CA PRO A 100 -25.88 2.48 40.88
C PRO A 100 -24.77 2.02 41.85
N TYR A 101 -23.52 2.08 41.43
CA TYR A 101 -22.40 1.66 42.29
C TYR A 101 -22.19 2.65 43.45
N THR A 102 -21.88 2.14 44.63
CA THR A 102 -21.63 2.95 45.81
C THR A 102 -20.18 3.44 45.86
N ALA A 103 -19.90 4.44 46.69
CA ALA A 103 -18.51 4.88 46.93
C ALA A 103 -17.64 3.74 47.49
N ALA A 104 -18.22 2.80 48.25
CA ALA A 104 -17.52 1.65 48.77
C ALA A 104 -17.14 0.65 47.66
N ASP A 105 -18.00 0.47 46.65
CA ASP A 105 -17.71 -0.38 45.50
C ASP A 105 -16.54 0.18 44.69
N TYR A 106 -16.55 1.49 44.41
CA TYR A 106 -15.41 2.15 43.75
C TYR A 106 -14.12 2.07 44.60
N GLN A 107 -14.22 2.17 45.92
CA GLN A 107 -13.06 2.02 46.81
C GLN A 107 -12.45 0.62 46.72
N ILE A 108 -13.26 -0.44 46.66
CA ILE A 108 -12.77 -1.81 46.45
C ILE A 108 -12.07 -1.91 45.09
N ALA A 109 -12.65 -1.34 44.04
CA ALA A 109 -12.05 -1.37 42.71
C ALA A 109 -10.72 -0.62 42.65
N PHE A 110 -10.62 0.54 43.30
CA PHE A 110 -9.39 1.30 43.44
C PHE A 110 -8.33 0.54 44.26
N ASP A 111 -8.71 -0.05 45.39
CA ASP A 111 -7.80 -0.81 46.26
C ASP A 111 -7.25 -2.05 45.53
N ASN A 112 -8.05 -2.73 44.70
CA ASN A 112 -7.60 -3.84 43.87
C ASN A 112 -6.46 -3.42 42.93
N MET A 113 -6.60 -2.27 42.26
CA MET A 113 -5.56 -1.73 41.36
C MET A 113 -4.29 -1.34 42.12
N GLN A 114 -4.43 -0.65 43.25
CA GLN A 114 -3.30 -0.24 44.08
C GLN A 114 -2.58 -1.46 44.66
N GLY A 115 -3.33 -2.46 45.11
CA GLY A 115 -2.82 -3.72 45.63
C GLY A 115 -2.00 -4.47 44.59
N LEU A 116 -2.51 -4.59 43.36
CA LEU A 116 -1.79 -5.26 42.28
C LEU A 116 -0.53 -4.48 41.86
N ASN A 117 -0.61 -3.15 41.77
CA ASN A 117 0.56 -2.29 41.53
C ASN A 117 1.64 -2.47 42.61
N LYS A 118 1.24 -2.51 43.89
CA LYS A 118 2.14 -2.74 45.02
C LYS A 118 2.80 -4.12 44.94
N ALA A 119 2.05 -5.15 44.56
CA ALA A 119 2.59 -6.49 44.35
C ALA A 119 3.63 -6.53 43.23
N LEU A 120 3.34 -5.91 42.08
CA LEU A 120 4.26 -5.83 40.95
C LEU A 120 5.56 -5.08 41.30
N GLN A 121 5.46 -3.94 41.98
CA GLN A 121 6.62 -3.17 42.44
C GLN A 121 7.47 -3.95 43.44
N GLU A 122 6.83 -4.65 44.39
CA GLU A 122 7.53 -5.47 45.38
C GLU A 122 8.22 -6.67 44.72
N ALA A 123 7.55 -7.35 43.79
CA ALA A 123 8.11 -8.44 43.02
C ALA A 123 9.35 -8.01 42.23
N SER A 124 9.27 -6.87 41.54
CA SER A 124 10.40 -6.30 40.79
C SER A 124 11.57 -5.94 41.72
N ALA A 125 11.29 -5.28 42.85
CA ALA A 125 12.32 -4.92 43.82
C ALA A 125 13.04 -6.15 44.42
N LEU A 126 12.32 -7.26 44.57
CA LEU A 126 12.83 -8.53 45.09
C LEU A 126 13.46 -9.44 44.03
N GLY A 127 13.42 -9.06 42.74
CA GLY A 127 14.03 -9.80 41.63
C GLY A 127 13.22 -11.01 41.13
N TYR A 128 11.92 -11.05 41.39
CA TYR A 128 11.01 -12.00 40.73
C TYR A 128 10.88 -11.69 39.24
N SER A 129 10.60 -12.71 38.44
CA SER A 129 10.36 -12.58 37.00
C SER A 129 8.89 -12.77 36.62
N GLN A 130 8.05 -13.22 37.55
CA GLN A 130 6.61 -13.40 37.33
C GLN A 130 5.81 -13.05 38.59
N VAL A 131 4.62 -12.49 38.40
CA VAL A 131 3.59 -12.30 39.42
C VAL A 131 2.31 -12.99 38.95
N THR A 132 1.78 -13.93 39.74
CA THR A 132 0.53 -14.63 39.45
C THR A 132 -0.60 -14.15 40.35
N LEU A 133 -1.67 -13.63 39.76
CA LEU A 133 -2.91 -13.31 40.46
C LEU A 133 -3.72 -14.61 40.70
N PRO A 134 -4.21 -14.87 41.94
CA PRO A 134 -5.11 -16.00 42.19
C PRO A 134 -6.37 -15.92 41.34
N LYS A 135 -6.80 -17.05 40.79
CA LYS A 135 -8.02 -17.13 39.97
C LYS A 135 -9.22 -16.53 40.69
N GLY A 136 -9.85 -15.54 40.08
CA GLY A 136 -11.08 -14.93 40.56
C GLY A 136 -11.60 -13.86 39.62
N THR A 137 -12.66 -13.17 40.03
CA THR A 137 -13.13 -11.94 39.36
C THR A 137 -12.75 -10.75 40.23
N TYR A 138 -12.22 -9.70 39.62
CA TYR A 138 -11.81 -8.48 40.35
C TYR A 138 -12.35 -7.24 39.65
N ALA A 139 -13.05 -6.39 40.41
CA ALA A 139 -13.51 -5.08 39.96
C ALA A 139 -12.37 -4.06 39.96
N PHE A 140 -12.27 -3.27 38.88
CA PHE A 140 -11.27 -2.22 38.63
C PHE A 140 -11.99 -0.94 38.17
N CYS A 141 -11.37 0.24 38.26
CA CYS A 141 -12.01 1.49 37.84
C CYS A 141 -10.99 2.50 37.27
N TYR A 142 -11.43 3.36 36.34
CA TYR A 142 -10.59 4.45 35.83
C TYR A 142 -10.39 5.58 36.87
N PRO A 143 -9.38 6.48 36.68
CA PRO A 143 -8.42 6.54 35.57
C PRO A 143 -7.04 5.94 35.87
N TYR A 144 -6.85 5.31 37.03
CA TYR A 144 -5.53 4.84 37.46
C TYR A 144 -5.18 3.46 36.88
N PRO A 145 -4.09 3.31 36.10
CA PRO A 145 -3.73 2.03 35.49
C PRO A 145 -2.96 1.11 36.45
N VAL A 146 -2.94 -0.18 36.11
CA VAL A 146 -1.89 -1.10 36.57
C VAL A 146 -0.66 -0.96 35.68
N ILE A 147 0.48 -0.62 36.28
CA ILE A 147 1.73 -0.33 35.57
C ILE A 147 2.69 -1.50 35.75
N LEU A 148 3.05 -2.16 34.64
CA LEU A 148 3.97 -3.29 34.67
C LEU A 148 5.43 -2.79 34.75
N PRO A 149 6.27 -3.35 35.64
CA PRO A 149 7.72 -3.11 35.64
C PRO A 149 8.44 -3.91 34.54
N SER A 150 9.63 -3.46 34.14
CA SER A 150 10.53 -4.22 33.27
C SER A 150 10.89 -5.59 33.89
N ASN A 151 11.11 -6.60 33.04
CA ASN A 151 11.51 -7.96 33.41
C ASN A 151 10.50 -8.75 34.27
N ILE A 152 9.22 -8.35 34.26
CA ILE A 152 8.14 -9.03 34.98
C ILE A 152 7.08 -9.51 34.00
N THR A 153 6.67 -10.77 34.15
CA THR A 153 5.44 -11.31 33.59
C THR A 153 4.30 -11.21 34.60
N LEU A 154 3.24 -10.46 34.28
CA LEU A 154 1.96 -10.53 34.99
C LEU A 154 1.12 -11.68 34.42
N ASN A 155 0.97 -12.75 35.19
CA ASN A 155 0.07 -13.85 34.89
C ASN A 155 -1.24 -13.65 35.66
N LEU A 156 -2.36 -13.43 34.96
CA LEU A 156 -3.65 -13.21 35.61
C LEU A 156 -4.24 -14.50 36.22
N GLY A 157 -3.60 -15.66 36.06
CA GLY A 157 -3.99 -16.92 36.70
C GLY A 157 -5.35 -17.46 36.25
N GLY A 158 -5.83 -17.06 35.07
CA GLY A 158 -7.18 -17.33 34.57
C GLY A 158 -8.26 -16.47 35.23
N SER A 159 -7.87 -15.34 35.84
CA SER A 159 -8.79 -14.39 36.45
C SER A 159 -9.50 -13.52 35.42
N LYS A 160 -10.68 -13.01 35.79
CA LYS A 160 -11.40 -11.96 35.07
C LYS A 160 -11.19 -10.62 35.76
N ILE A 161 -10.67 -9.65 35.01
CA ILE A 161 -10.57 -8.25 35.43
C ILE A 161 -11.66 -7.48 34.69
N LYS A 162 -12.51 -6.78 35.44
CA LYS A 162 -13.67 -6.08 34.88
C LYS A 162 -13.71 -4.63 35.33
N VAL A 163 -13.87 -3.72 34.37
CA VAL A 163 -13.95 -2.28 34.66
C VAL A 163 -15.36 -1.88 35.08
N MET A 164 -15.47 -1.22 36.22
CA MET A 164 -16.67 -0.52 36.66
C MET A 164 -16.82 0.83 35.96
N PHE A 165 -18.01 1.10 35.45
CA PHE A 165 -18.38 2.37 34.82
C PHE A 165 -19.89 2.65 34.94
N GLU A 166 -20.28 3.93 34.95
CA GLU A 166 -21.68 4.36 34.90
C GLU A 166 -21.80 5.65 34.07
N SER A 167 -22.63 5.63 33.02
CA SER A 167 -22.84 6.78 32.13
C SER A 167 -23.42 8.01 32.87
N GLY A 168 -24.24 7.78 33.90
CA GLY A 168 -24.89 8.83 34.69
C GLY A 168 -24.21 9.21 36.00
N LYS A 169 -23.16 8.52 36.44
CA LYS A 169 -22.54 8.74 37.77
C LYS A 169 -21.02 8.69 37.70
N ARG A 170 -20.38 9.79 38.13
CA ARG A 170 -18.93 9.90 38.14
C ARG A 170 -18.31 9.04 39.24
N SER A 171 -17.28 8.28 38.89
CA SER A 171 -16.37 7.64 39.85
C SER A 171 -15.79 8.70 40.80
N PRO A 172 -15.70 8.44 42.13
CA PRO A 172 -15.05 9.37 43.06
C PRO A 172 -13.55 9.57 42.77
N TYR A 173 -12.94 8.71 41.94
CA TYR A 173 -11.53 8.79 41.53
C TYR A 173 -11.32 9.51 40.20
N ASP A 174 -12.39 9.83 39.49
CA ASP A 174 -12.34 10.64 38.29
C ASP A 174 -12.46 12.13 38.65
N SER A 175 -11.33 12.83 38.56
CA SER A 175 -11.24 14.27 38.81
C SER A 175 -11.42 15.12 37.55
N SER A 176 -11.74 14.51 36.40
CA SER A 176 -11.92 15.23 35.15
C SER A 176 -13.17 16.10 35.17
N THR A 177 -13.12 17.21 34.43
CA THR A 177 -14.26 18.10 34.19
C THR A 177 -15.03 17.76 32.91
N ALA A 178 -14.56 16.77 32.14
CA ALA A 178 -15.22 16.29 30.93
C ALA A 178 -16.59 15.67 31.26
N ALA A 179 -17.48 15.54 30.27
CA ALA A 179 -18.74 14.81 30.47
C ALA A 179 -18.46 13.38 30.97
N ILE A 180 -19.33 12.84 31.83
CA ILE A 180 -19.11 11.54 32.51
C ILE A 180 -18.87 10.43 31.47
N TYR A 181 -19.65 10.43 30.38
CA TYR A 181 -19.51 9.47 29.29
C TYR A 181 -18.18 9.57 28.50
N LEU A 182 -17.43 10.67 28.63
CA LEU A 182 -16.12 10.89 27.98
C LEU A 182 -14.92 10.51 28.86
N LEU A 183 -15.14 9.75 29.94
CA LEU A 183 -14.05 9.28 30.79
C LEU A 183 -12.97 8.57 29.97
N ALA A 184 -11.72 8.98 30.17
CA ALA A 184 -10.54 8.38 29.58
C ALA A 184 -9.78 7.53 30.60
N GLY A 185 -9.22 6.40 30.17
CA GLY A 185 -8.40 5.58 31.04
C GLY A 185 -7.82 4.33 30.38
N ASN A 186 -6.65 3.92 30.82
CA ASN A 186 -6.04 2.65 30.46
C ASN A 186 -6.15 1.70 31.66
N LEU A 187 -6.51 0.45 31.43
CA LEU A 187 -6.55 -0.54 32.50
C LEU A 187 -5.15 -1.07 32.85
N PHE A 188 -4.39 -1.49 31.85
CA PHE A 188 -2.98 -1.91 31.98
C PHE A 188 -2.06 -1.03 31.14
N GLU A 189 -0.88 -0.71 31.68
CA GLU A 189 0.15 0.05 30.98
C GLU A 189 1.51 -0.64 31.02
N LEU A 190 2.09 -0.84 29.84
CA LEU A 190 3.52 -1.11 29.64
C LEU A 190 4.16 0.18 29.13
N LYS A 191 4.70 0.97 30.07
CA LYS A 191 5.11 2.36 29.85
C LYS A 191 6.62 2.53 30.06
N GLY A 192 7.37 2.65 28.96
CA GLY A 192 8.82 2.80 29.01
C GLY A 192 9.55 1.63 29.64
N VAL A 193 9.00 0.42 29.46
CA VAL A 193 9.54 -0.82 30.04
C VAL A 193 10.10 -1.74 28.99
N THR A 194 10.98 -2.64 29.42
CA THR A 194 11.58 -3.65 28.55
C THR A 194 11.35 -5.03 29.11
N ASN A 195 11.07 -6.01 28.24
CA ASN A 195 10.94 -7.41 28.63
C ASN A 195 9.86 -7.62 29.71
N ALA A 196 8.70 -6.97 29.54
CA ALA A 196 7.54 -7.10 30.42
C ALA A 196 6.39 -7.78 29.68
N HIS A 197 5.65 -8.65 30.36
CA HIS A 197 4.65 -9.49 29.69
C HIS A 197 3.35 -9.56 30.49
N ILE A 198 2.21 -9.70 29.82
CA ILE A 198 0.91 -9.97 30.46
C ILE A 198 0.24 -11.18 29.80
N THR A 199 -0.32 -12.08 30.62
CA THR A 199 -0.86 -13.36 30.11
C THR A 199 -1.96 -14.00 30.98
N ASN A 200 -2.71 -14.94 30.39
CA ASN A 200 -3.58 -15.92 31.04
C ASN A 200 -4.71 -15.34 31.90
N GLY A 201 -5.77 -14.82 31.25
CA GLY A 201 -6.94 -14.25 31.91
C GLY A 201 -7.88 -13.53 30.95
N ILE A 202 -8.91 -12.90 31.52
CA ILE A 202 -9.95 -12.14 30.81
C ILE A 202 -9.87 -10.68 31.24
N VAL A 203 -9.90 -9.77 30.28
CA VAL A 203 -9.86 -8.32 30.45
C VAL A 203 -11.09 -7.71 29.79
N GLU A 204 -12.06 -7.32 30.61
CA GLU A 204 -13.38 -6.82 30.18
C GLU A 204 -13.51 -5.32 30.47
N GLY A 205 -13.76 -4.55 29.43
CA GLY A 205 -13.91 -3.09 29.47
C GLY A 205 -15.30 -2.60 29.85
N ASP A 206 -15.49 -1.29 29.70
CA ASP A 206 -16.63 -0.54 30.21
C ASP A 206 -17.86 -0.51 29.29
N ILE A 207 -17.80 -0.98 28.03
CA ILE A 207 -18.94 -0.90 27.10
C ILE A 207 -20.20 -1.58 27.66
N TYR A 208 -20.02 -2.72 28.34
CA TYR A 208 -21.11 -3.50 28.95
C TYR A 208 -21.76 -2.80 30.12
N GLU A 209 -21.11 -1.76 30.64
CA GLU A 209 -21.58 -0.98 31.77
C GLU A 209 -22.19 0.36 31.36
N ARG A 210 -22.21 0.67 30.06
CA ARG A 210 -22.77 1.90 29.51
C ARG A 210 -24.25 1.74 29.17
N ASP A 211 -25.02 2.79 29.40
CA ASP A 211 -26.45 2.80 29.09
C ASP A 211 -26.80 3.49 27.77
N PHE A 212 -25.85 4.25 27.19
CA PHE A 212 -26.01 4.99 25.93
C PHE A 212 -27.25 5.90 25.92
N THR A 213 -27.68 6.39 27.09
CA THR A 213 -28.80 7.33 27.21
C THR A 213 -28.48 8.70 26.61
N ASP A 214 -27.21 9.13 26.70
CA ASP A 214 -26.70 10.29 25.94
C ASP A 214 -26.27 9.84 24.54
N ALA A 215 -26.87 10.42 23.50
CA ALA A 215 -26.57 10.08 22.11
C ALA A 215 -25.11 10.35 21.70
N ASN A 216 -24.37 11.17 22.45
CA ASN A 216 -22.96 11.45 22.21
C ASN A 216 -22.02 10.40 22.81
N GLU A 217 -22.51 9.54 23.72
CA GLU A 217 -21.71 8.51 24.37
C GLU A 217 -21.13 7.50 23.36
N LYS A 218 -21.85 7.23 22.27
CA LYS A 218 -21.37 6.34 21.20
C LYS A 218 -20.10 6.83 20.50
N ALA A 219 -19.70 8.09 20.69
CA ALA A 219 -18.48 8.67 20.12
C ALA A 219 -17.29 8.61 21.10
N ALA A 220 -17.46 8.08 22.32
CA ALA A 220 -16.36 7.95 23.26
C ALA A 220 -15.32 6.94 22.74
N GLU A 221 -14.04 7.32 22.78
CA GLU A 221 -12.94 6.54 22.20
C GLU A 221 -11.71 6.43 23.14
N HIS A 222 -11.83 6.84 24.40
CA HIS A 222 -10.66 7.08 25.26
C HIS A 222 -10.47 6.07 26.38
N THR A 223 -11.16 4.93 26.34
CA THR A 223 -10.91 3.82 27.27
C THR A 223 -10.21 2.68 26.56
N TYR A 224 -9.17 2.11 27.19
CA TYR A 224 -8.32 1.10 26.59
C TYR A 224 -7.98 -0.02 27.57
N GLY A 225 -7.90 -1.25 27.06
CA GLY A 225 -7.53 -2.42 27.86
C GLY A 225 -6.05 -2.43 28.21
N ILE A 226 -5.19 -2.59 27.19
CA ILE A 226 -3.73 -2.68 27.38
C ILE A 226 -3.04 -1.63 26.52
N SER A 227 -2.28 -0.73 27.15
CA SER A 227 -1.55 0.34 26.47
C SER A 227 -0.04 0.12 26.50
N ILE A 228 0.59 0.10 25.32
CA ILE A 228 2.02 -0.06 25.10
C ILE A 228 2.59 1.27 24.57
N LYS A 229 3.47 1.91 25.35
CA LYS A 229 3.87 3.30 25.07
C LYS A 229 5.25 3.69 25.58
N GLU A 230 5.73 4.87 25.19
CA GLU A 230 6.95 5.52 25.70
C GLU A 230 8.25 4.71 25.51
N GLY A 231 8.48 4.17 24.32
CA GLY A 231 9.72 3.41 24.04
C GLY A 231 9.71 1.98 24.58
N THR A 232 8.56 1.49 25.05
CA THR A 232 8.40 0.11 25.50
C THR A 232 8.87 -0.87 24.43
N SER A 233 9.64 -1.89 24.85
CA SER A 233 10.27 -2.82 23.92
C SER A 233 10.44 -4.24 24.42
N TYR A 234 10.42 -5.21 23.50
CA TYR A 234 10.56 -6.63 23.81
C TYR A 234 9.51 -7.14 24.80
N CYS A 235 8.33 -6.52 24.81
CA CYS A 235 7.21 -6.88 25.67
C CYS A 235 6.17 -7.72 24.91
N SER A 236 5.30 -8.42 25.65
CA SER A 236 4.21 -9.16 25.00
C SER A 236 2.88 -9.21 25.75
N VAL A 237 1.82 -9.41 24.97
CA VAL A 237 0.44 -9.65 25.41
C VAL A 237 0.00 -10.98 24.83
N THR A 238 -0.20 -12.00 25.68
CA THR A 238 -0.41 -13.37 25.20
C THR A 238 -1.45 -14.18 25.97
N HIS A 239 -2.20 -15.06 25.30
CA HIS A 239 -3.16 -15.97 25.94
C HIS A 239 -4.20 -15.24 26.81
N LEU A 240 -4.69 -14.10 26.32
CA LEU A 240 -5.74 -13.31 26.96
C LEU A 240 -7.02 -13.30 26.12
N GLU A 241 -8.13 -13.13 26.80
CA GLU A 241 -9.39 -12.67 26.23
C GLU A 241 -9.54 -11.17 26.56
N ILE A 242 -9.60 -10.30 25.56
CA ILE A 242 -9.61 -8.84 25.76
C ILE A 242 -10.76 -8.24 24.95
N HIS A 243 -11.70 -7.59 25.64
CA HIS A 243 -12.90 -7.11 24.97
C HIS A 243 -13.61 -5.96 25.70
N GLY A 244 -14.45 -5.24 24.98
CA GLY A 244 -15.45 -4.34 25.55
C GLY A 244 -14.97 -2.94 25.94
N PHE A 245 -13.93 -2.42 25.29
CA PHE A 245 -13.44 -1.05 25.53
C PHE A 245 -14.03 -0.06 24.52
N MET A 246 -14.23 1.20 24.93
CA MET A 246 -14.81 2.23 24.06
C MET A 246 -13.84 2.73 22.99
N GLY A 247 -12.55 2.82 23.33
CA GLY A 247 -11.47 3.04 22.38
C GLY A 247 -11.05 1.73 21.72
N ASP A 248 -9.85 1.28 22.06
CA ASP A 248 -9.28 0.03 21.58
C ASP A 248 -9.04 -0.97 22.71
N ASN A 249 -9.22 -2.25 22.42
CA ASN A 249 -8.86 -3.32 23.36
C ASN A 249 -7.35 -3.28 23.68
N ILE A 250 -6.51 -3.02 22.68
CA ILE A 250 -5.07 -2.82 22.84
C ILE A 250 -4.63 -1.58 22.05
N ASN A 251 -3.75 -0.75 22.60
CA ASN A 251 -3.11 0.31 21.83
C ASN A 251 -1.59 0.31 21.96
N PHE A 252 -0.95 0.68 20.85
CA PHE A 252 0.44 1.04 20.74
C PHE A 252 0.52 2.51 20.38
N THR A 253 1.19 3.31 21.20
CA THR A 253 1.30 4.76 20.94
C THR A 253 2.66 5.12 20.34
N SER A 254 2.65 5.96 19.31
CA SER A 254 3.85 6.51 18.64
C SER A 254 4.42 7.74 19.36
N GLY A 255 4.46 7.69 20.70
CA GLY A 255 4.92 8.79 21.55
C GLY A 255 6.02 8.33 22.48
N GLY A 256 7.11 9.10 22.51
CA GLY A 256 8.17 8.94 23.52
C GLY A 256 7.76 9.49 24.88
N LYS A 257 8.59 9.18 25.89
CA LYS A 257 8.44 9.64 27.28
C LYS A 257 8.29 11.16 27.42
N VAL A 258 8.99 11.92 26.57
CA VAL A 258 8.79 13.36 26.43
C VAL A 258 8.55 13.67 24.96
N ARG A 259 7.42 14.31 24.67
CA ARG A 259 7.02 14.69 23.32
C ARG A 259 6.65 16.16 23.22
N ASN A 260 7.44 16.93 22.48
CA ASN A 260 7.26 18.37 22.33
C ASN A 260 7.40 18.83 20.88
N ALA A 261 6.68 19.89 20.52
CA ALA A 261 6.87 20.59 19.26
C ALA A 261 8.31 21.13 19.17
N PHE A 262 8.95 20.95 18.02
CA PHE A 262 10.33 21.37 17.79
C PHE A 262 10.36 22.66 16.98
N ASN A 263 10.72 23.76 17.63
CA ASN A 263 11.01 25.00 16.92
C ASN A 263 12.42 24.92 16.33
N THR A 264 12.50 24.80 15.01
CA THR A 264 13.75 24.50 14.31
C THR A 264 14.68 25.69 14.30
N GLY A 265 14.15 26.92 14.22
CA GLY A 265 14.93 28.15 14.03
C GLY A 265 15.93 28.06 12.88
N ALA A 266 15.62 27.25 11.85
CA ALA A 266 16.60 26.75 10.89
C ALA A 266 17.31 27.88 10.14
N ILE A 267 18.62 27.75 10.00
CA ILE A 267 19.52 28.72 9.38
C ILE A 267 20.08 28.11 8.10
N LEU A 268 20.11 28.89 7.01
CA LEU A 268 20.72 28.48 5.74
C LEU A 268 22.23 28.26 5.92
N GLY A 269 22.71 27.06 5.60
CA GLY A 269 24.10 26.68 5.81
C GLY A 269 24.27 25.20 6.15
N SER A 270 25.44 24.84 6.65
CA SER A 270 25.78 23.48 7.06
C SER A 270 26.64 23.49 8.33
N LEU A 271 27.10 22.31 8.75
CA LEU A 271 28.01 22.14 9.86
C LEU A 271 29.29 21.46 9.38
N ASP A 272 30.43 21.93 9.88
CA ASP A 272 31.71 21.31 9.59
C ASP A 272 31.75 19.88 10.16
N PRO A 273 32.05 18.89 9.31
CA PRO A 273 31.95 17.48 9.67
C PRO A 273 32.92 17.04 10.77
N THR A 274 33.99 17.81 11.04
CA THR A 274 35.09 17.46 11.95
C THR A 274 34.99 18.22 13.26
N THR A 275 34.56 19.47 13.20
CA THR A 275 34.57 20.42 14.32
C THR A 275 33.17 20.75 14.84
N GLY A 276 32.11 20.48 14.07
CA GLY A 276 30.74 20.90 14.38
C GLY A 276 30.52 22.42 14.29
N ALA A 277 31.49 23.17 13.76
CA ALA A 277 31.37 24.61 13.56
C ALA A 277 30.34 24.93 12.46
N THR A 278 29.68 26.07 12.55
CA THR A 278 28.70 26.49 11.54
C THR A 278 29.40 26.95 10.26
N ILE A 279 28.90 26.51 9.10
CA ILE A 279 29.30 26.97 7.78
C ILE A 279 28.12 27.76 7.20
N ALA A 280 28.30 29.07 7.02
CA ALA A 280 27.24 29.93 6.50
C ALA A 280 26.87 29.54 5.06
N GLY A 281 25.56 29.49 4.79
CA GLY A 281 25.05 29.24 3.44
C GLY A 281 25.02 30.49 2.57
N ILE A 282 25.04 30.28 1.27
CA ILE A 282 24.85 31.32 0.24
C ILE A 282 23.47 31.08 -0.42
N VAL A 283 22.61 32.10 -0.37
CA VAL A 283 21.27 32.08 -0.98
C VAL A 283 21.37 31.73 -2.46
N GLY A 284 20.52 30.80 -2.93
CA GLY A 284 20.49 30.35 -4.32
C GLY A 284 21.52 29.27 -4.69
N THR A 285 22.44 28.91 -3.79
CA THR A 285 23.42 27.82 -4.03
C THR A 285 23.43 26.76 -2.94
N THR A 286 23.22 27.14 -1.69
CA THR A 286 23.16 26.20 -0.56
C THR A 286 21.80 25.53 -0.50
N THR A 287 21.79 24.20 -0.41
CA THR A 287 20.58 23.36 -0.35
C THR A 287 20.39 22.70 1.01
N THR A 288 21.12 23.15 2.03
CA THR A 288 21.02 22.64 3.40
C THR A 288 20.68 23.75 4.38
N MET A 289 20.00 23.37 5.46
CA MET A 289 19.81 24.22 6.62
C MET A 289 20.20 23.48 7.89
N TYR A 290 20.59 24.20 8.93
CA TYR A 290 20.89 23.61 10.23
C TYR A 290 20.15 24.32 11.36
N THR A 291 19.91 23.64 12.47
CA THR A 291 19.30 24.26 13.66
C THR A 291 20.33 25.03 14.46
N PRO A 292 19.95 26.11 15.17
CA PRO A 292 20.71 26.62 16.30
C PRO A 292 20.99 25.50 17.31
N ILE A 293 21.91 25.75 18.25
CA ILE A 293 22.19 24.76 19.29
C ILE A 293 20.96 24.57 20.18
N GLN A 294 20.53 23.32 20.33
CA GLN A 294 19.34 22.93 21.09
C GLN A 294 19.77 22.19 22.35
N ASN A 295 19.03 22.37 23.44
CA ASN A 295 19.25 21.61 24.68
C ASN A 295 18.45 20.31 24.67
N LEU A 296 19.03 19.24 25.22
CA LEU A 296 18.29 18.02 25.55
C LEU A 296 17.48 18.25 26.85
N PRO A 297 16.21 17.84 26.91
CA PRO A 297 15.41 17.92 28.14
C PRO A 297 16.05 17.21 29.33
N LEU A 298 16.02 17.80 30.52
CA LEU A 298 16.54 17.14 31.72
C LEU A 298 15.45 16.32 32.43
N PRO A 299 15.81 15.20 33.09
CA PRO A 299 17.16 14.60 33.13
C PRO A 299 17.44 13.71 31.91
N VAL A 300 18.57 13.90 31.22
CA VAL A 300 18.95 13.07 30.05
C VAL A 300 19.16 11.60 30.43
N SER A 301 19.43 11.28 31.70
CA SER A 301 19.56 9.89 32.17
C SER A 301 18.32 9.03 31.91
N ASP A 302 17.16 9.66 31.73
CA ASP A 302 15.88 9.00 31.61
C ASP A 302 15.60 8.44 30.22
N TYR A 303 16.44 8.76 29.23
CA TYR A 303 16.31 8.27 27.86
C TYR A 303 17.64 8.34 27.10
N GLN A 304 17.91 7.33 26.27
CA GLN A 304 19.18 7.23 25.53
C GLN A 304 19.02 7.48 24.02
N VAL A 305 17.79 7.69 23.57
CA VAL A 305 17.43 7.92 22.18
C VAL A 305 16.37 9.00 22.06
N PHE A 306 16.24 9.59 20.89
CA PHE A 306 15.03 10.30 20.47
C PHE A 306 14.68 9.93 19.02
N SER A 307 13.43 10.11 18.62
CA SER A 307 13.02 10.08 17.20
C SER A 307 12.42 11.43 16.80
N LEU A 308 12.44 11.72 15.50
CA LEU A 308 11.70 12.86 14.93
C LEU A 308 10.38 12.34 14.37
N ALA A 309 9.28 13.00 14.71
CA ALA A 309 7.94 12.68 14.22
C ALA A 309 7.21 13.96 13.82
N GLY A 310 6.05 13.85 13.18
CA GLY A 310 5.14 14.97 12.94
C GLY A 310 4.09 15.19 14.04
N GLN A 311 3.24 16.20 13.84
CA GLN A 311 2.01 16.43 14.62
C GLN A 311 0.79 15.77 13.96
N GLY A 312 -0.31 15.67 14.71
CA GLY A 312 -1.62 15.22 14.21
C GLY A 312 -1.70 13.70 14.08
N TYR A 313 -2.82 13.20 13.55
CA TYR A 313 -3.11 11.78 13.42
C TYR A 313 -2.06 11.03 12.59
N ASN A 314 -1.66 11.60 11.43
CA ASN A 314 -0.71 10.97 10.53
C ASN A 314 0.77 11.06 10.98
N ARG A 315 1.09 11.88 12.00
CA ARG A 315 2.45 12.13 12.53
C ARG A 315 3.53 12.33 11.44
N THR A 316 3.22 12.91 10.29
CA THR A 316 4.20 13.12 9.20
C THR A 316 4.96 14.44 9.34
N THR A 317 6.25 14.45 9.02
CA THR A 317 7.05 15.70 8.95
C THR A 317 6.88 16.37 7.58
N SER A 318 7.00 17.69 7.53
CA SER A 318 6.99 18.49 6.29
C SER A 318 8.39 18.62 5.65
N LEU A 319 9.38 17.88 6.15
CA LEU A 319 10.73 17.85 5.58
C LEU A 319 10.71 17.31 4.15
N THR A 320 11.40 17.98 3.23
CA THR A 320 11.59 17.53 1.84
C THR A 320 12.38 16.22 1.81
N ASN A 321 13.47 16.14 2.58
CA ASN A 321 14.23 14.92 2.79
C ASN A 321 13.91 14.32 4.17
N LYS A 322 13.52 13.05 4.23
CA LYS A 322 13.17 12.35 5.48
C LYS A 322 14.38 11.86 6.29
N TYR A 323 15.59 12.22 5.86
CA TYR A 323 16.85 11.94 6.56
C TYR A 323 17.50 13.23 7.06
N VAL A 324 18.02 13.18 8.29
CA VAL A 324 18.65 14.30 8.99
C VAL A 324 20.01 13.89 9.56
N ASP A 325 20.95 14.83 9.64
CA ASP A 325 22.16 14.63 10.45
C ASP A 325 21.96 15.23 11.83
N VAL A 326 22.63 14.66 12.83
CA VAL A 326 22.64 15.17 14.21
C VAL A 326 24.06 15.34 14.71
N TYR A 327 24.40 16.52 15.20
CA TYR A 327 25.71 16.89 15.74
C TYR A 327 25.55 17.13 17.24
N TYR A 328 26.36 16.46 18.07
CA TYR A 328 26.24 16.52 19.53
C TYR A 328 27.34 17.37 20.18
N TYR A 329 26.96 18.03 21.27
CA TYR A 329 27.84 18.90 22.06
C TYR A 329 27.63 18.64 23.56
N ASP A 330 28.68 18.87 24.35
CA ASP A 330 28.57 18.84 25.81
C ASP A 330 28.01 20.15 26.37
N LYS A 331 28.02 20.29 27.71
CA LYS A 331 27.47 21.46 28.41
C LYS A 331 28.19 22.75 28.07
N ASP A 332 29.48 22.66 27.71
CA ASP A 332 30.40 23.76 27.44
C ASP A 332 30.53 24.03 25.93
N ASP A 333 29.56 23.55 25.13
CA ASP A 333 29.49 23.69 23.67
C ASP A 333 30.64 23.02 22.90
N LYS A 334 31.37 22.09 23.53
CA LYS A 334 32.42 21.33 22.85
C LYS A 334 31.79 20.22 22.01
N PHE A 335 32.17 20.17 20.74
CA PHE A 335 31.72 19.14 19.81
C PHE A 335 32.19 17.74 20.26
N LEU A 336 31.25 16.81 20.30
CA LEU A 336 31.48 15.42 20.73
C LEU A 336 31.53 14.45 19.55
N GLY A 337 30.81 14.74 18.48
CA GLY A 337 30.65 13.86 17.33
C GLY A 337 29.29 14.03 16.66
N LYS A 338 29.05 13.23 15.62
CA LYS A 338 27.85 13.35 14.79
C LYS A 338 27.31 11.99 14.36
N LEU A 339 26.04 11.96 14.03
CA LEU A 339 25.34 10.88 13.35
C LEU A 339 24.83 11.41 12.02
N LEU A 340 25.16 10.72 10.93
CA LEU A 340 24.75 11.10 9.59
C LEU A 340 23.54 10.28 9.14
N ASN A 341 22.69 10.86 8.28
CA ASN A 341 21.64 10.16 7.55
C ASN A 341 20.67 9.37 8.46
N ARG A 342 20.13 10.02 9.49
CA ARG A 342 19.14 9.43 10.40
C ARG A 342 17.72 9.66 9.87
N LYS A 343 16.95 8.58 9.71
CA LYS A 343 15.56 8.65 9.21
C LYS A 343 14.62 9.14 10.31
N VAL A 344 13.61 9.94 9.97
CA VAL A 344 12.51 10.24 10.90
C VAL A 344 11.79 8.94 11.33
N HIS A 345 11.13 8.95 12.49
CA HIS A 345 10.51 7.79 13.16
C HIS A 345 11.46 6.61 13.50
N THR A 346 12.76 6.76 13.27
CA THR A 346 13.75 5.78 13.75
C THR A 346 14.47 6.29 15.00
N PRO A 347 14.86 5.41 15.94
CA PRO A 347 15.63 5.82 17.11
C PRO A 347 16.99 6.42 16.73
N ILE A 348 17.28 7.61 17.25
CA ILE A 348 18.55 8.32 17.12
C ILE A 348 19.26 8.29 18.48
N PRO A 349 20.39 7.56 18.60
CA PRO A 349 21.16 7.48 19.84
C PRO A 349 21.72 8.83 20.28
N ILE A 350 21.58 9.14 21.56
CA ILE A 350 22.17 10.33 22.17
C ILE A 350 23.60 10.00 22.58
N ALA A 351 24.57 10.79 22.10
CA ALA A 351 25.98 10.58 22.44
C ALA A 351 26.22 10.72 23.95
N ARG A 352 27.09 9.87 24.50
CA ARG A 352 27.46 9.92 25.93
C ARG A 352 28.05 11.29 26.26
N LYS A 353 27.56 11.93 27.33
CA LYS A 353 27.88 13.30 27.78
C LYS A 353 27.26 14.44 26.95
N ALA A 354 26.50 14.14 25.89
CA ALA A 354 25.78 15.17 25.17
C ALA A 354 24.71 15.78 26.07
N THR A 355 24.67 17.11 26.10
CA THR A 355 23.56 17.88 26.69
C THR A 355 22.89 18.77 25.66
N LYS A 356 23.52 18.90 24.48
CA LYS A 356 23.12 19.79 23.40
C LYS A 356 23.29 19.11 22.05
N TYR A 357 22.53 19.55 21.06
CA TYR A 357 22.65 19.07 19.68
C TYR A 357 22.30 20.14 18.65
N ARG A 358 22.70 19.90 17.39
CA ARG A 358 22.21 20.58 16.20
C ARG A 358 21.77 19.54 15.18
N MET A 359 20.83 19.89 14.30
CA MET A 359 20.44 19.05 13.17
C MET A 359 20.77 19.72 11.85
N VAL A 360 21.06 18.93 10.82
CA VAL A 360 21.17 19.41 9.43
C VAL A 360 20.06 18.77 8.60
N PHE A 361 19.35 19.60 7.84
CA PHE A 361 18.27 19.24 6.94
C PHE A 361 18.73 19.46 5.49
N TYR A 362 18.48 18.46 4.64
CA TYR A 362 18.89 18.46 3.24
C TYR A 362 17.76 18.82 2.29
N ASN A 363 18.12 19.44 1.16
CA ASN A 363 17.19 19.94 0.14
C ASN A 363 16.16 20.91 0.71
N GLU A 364 16.62 21.75 1.65
CA GLU A 364 15.82 22.78 2.28
C GLU A 364 16.54 24.12 2.13
N THR A 365 15.80 25.16 1.77
CA THR A 365 16.36 26.51 1.53
C THR A 365 15.53 27.62 2.17
N ASP A 366 14.28 27.35 2.51
CA ASP A 366 13.36 28.33 3.10
C ASP A 366 13.42 28.27 4.64
N THR A 367 14.06 29.27 5.25
CA THR A 367 14.18 29.40 6.71
C THR A 367 12.85 29.68 7.41
N ALA A 368 11.80 30.07 6.68
CA ALA A 368 10.46 30.30 7.24
C ALA A 368 9.56 29.06 7.20
N LYS A 369 10.00 27.97 6.55
CA LYS A 369 9.23 26.74 6.41
C LYS A 369 9.00 26.08 7.77
N ASN A 370 7.73 25.84 8.13
CA ASN A 370 7.40 24.98 9.26
C ASN A 370 7.60 23.51 8.87
N PHE A 371 8.65 22.89 9.40
CA PHE A 371 8.95 21.47 9.14
C PHE A 371 7.99 20.50 9.83
N ASN A 372 7.08 20.96 10.69
CA ASN A 372 6.16 20.12 11.46
C ASN A 372 6.91 18.99 12.19
N ILE A 373 7.95 19.33 12.96
CA ILE A 373 8.75 18.35 13.71
C ILE A 373 8.31 18.35 15.18
N PHE A 374 8.13 17.15 15.71
CA PHE A 374 8.00 16.83 17.12
C PHE A 374 9.16 15.92 17.52
N MET A 375 9.78 16.23 18.64
CA MET A 375 10.82 15.39 19.22
C MET A 375 10.18 14.38 20.16
N ASN A 376 10.45 13.09 19.94
CA ASN A 376 10.02 11.98 20.78
C ASN A 376 11.23 11.45 21.56
N TYR A 377 11.49 12.00 22.74
CA TYR A 377 12.58 11.51 23.61
C TYR A 377 12.17 10.21 24.30
N GLY A 378 13.09 9.24 24.35
CA GLY A 378 12.79 7.86 24.75
C GLY A 378 12.40 6.96 23.57
N GLY A 379 12.12 7.54 22.40
CA GLY A 379 11.72 6.80 21.20
C GLY A 379 10.29 6.28 21.26
N ASP A 380 9.83 5.75 20.14
CA ASP A 380 8.51 5.13 20.01
C ASP A 380 8.56 3.67 20.48
N CYS A 381 7.44 3.09 20.88
CA CYS A 381 7.40 1.67 21.26
C CYS A 381 7.86 0.77 20.10
N HIS A 382 8.62 -0.29 20.39
CA HIS A 382 9.16 -1.15 19.33
C HIS A 382 9.46 -2.59 19.72
N HIS A 383 9.47 -3.52 18.76
CA HIS A 383 9.83 -4.93 19.01
C HIS A 383 8.94 -5.62 20.06
N ASN A 384 7.64 -5.29 20.09
CA ASN A 384 6.68 -5.90 20.99
C ASN A 384 5.76 -6.87 20.22
N VAL A 385 5.15 -7.81 20.94
CA VAL A 385 4.33 -8.87 20.34
C VAL A 385 2.95 -8.97 20.99
N VAL A 386 1.89 -9.00 20.18
CA VAL A 386 0.55 -9.43 20.61
C VAL A 386 0.25 -10.75 19.92
N GLU A 387 0.15 -11.82 20.71
CA GLU A 387 -0.03 -13.16 20.13
C GLU A 387 -0.92 -14.11 20.90
N SER A 388 -1.60 -15.00 20.18
CA SER A 388 -2.42 -16.07 20.77
C SER A 388 -3.53 -15.54 21.70
N ASN A 389 -4.18 -14.44 21.32
CA ASN A 389 -5.28 -13.83 22.07
C ASN A 389 -6.63 -13.94 21.33
N GLU A 390 -7.71 -13.83 22.11
CA GLU A 390 -9.07 -13.53 21.64
C GLU A 390 -9.34 -12.04 21.88
N ILE A 391 -9.53 -11.26 20.81
CA ILE A 391 -9.70 -9.80 20.89
C ILE A 391 -10.99 -9.39 20.19
N TYR A 392 -11.99 -8.93 20.94
CA TYR A 392 -13.30 -8.70 20.34
C TYR A 392 -14.15 -7.61 21.00
N ASN A 393 -15.26 -7.22 20.36
CA ASN A 393 -16.22 -6.25 20.88
C ASN A 393 -15.60 -4.91 21.35
N GLY A 394 -14.48 -4.49 20.76
CA GLY A 394 -14.02 -3.12 20.87
C GLY A 394 -15.01 -2.20 20.16
N HIS A 395 -15.48 -1.15 20.83
CA HIS A 395 -16.52 -0.27 20.33
C HIS A 395 -16.06 0.46 19.06
N ARG A 396 -14.89 1.10 19.12
CA ARG A 396 -14.22 1.68 17.95
C ARG A 396 -13.33 0.65 17.27
N GLY A 397 -12.42 0.02 18.03
CA GLY A 397 -11.34 -0.75 17.44
C GLY A 397 -10.83 -1.93 18.27
N GLY A 398 -10.17 -2.87 17.59
CA GLY A 398 -9.46 -3.97 18.24
C GLY A 398 -8.07 -3.52 18.73
N ILE A 399 -7.18 -3.18 17.80
CA ILE A 399 -5.80 -2.81 18.08
C ILE A 399 -5.40 -1.54 17.33
N THR A 400 -4.95 -0.50 18.04
CA THR A 400 -4.17 0.57 17.41
C THR A 400 -2.69 0.21 17.39
N LEU A 401 -2.06 0.14 16.21
CA LEU A 401 -0.70 -0.31 15.94
C LEU A 401 0.25 0.86 15.64
N GLY A 402 0.69 1.58 16.66
CA GLY A 402 1.81 2.51 16.59
C GLY A 402 3.19 1.89 16.77
N GLY A 403 4.21 2.75 16.66
CA GLY A 403 5.59 2.34 16.91
C GLY A 403 6.16 1.49 15.78
N SER A 404 7.33 0.88 15.99
CA SER A 404 8.07 0.21 14.91
C SER A 404 8.47 -1.23 15.27
N TYR A 405 8.58 -2.13 14.30
CA TYR A 405 8.98 -3.53 14.53
C TYR A 405 8.04 -4.31 15.46
N ASN A 406 6.78 -3.87 15.60
CA ASN A 406 5.80 -4.56 16.42
C ASN A 406 5.12 -5.67 15.59
N ILE A 407 4.77 -6.78 16.25
CA ILE A 407 4.21 -7.97 15.63
C ILE A 407 2.85 -8.29 16.24
N ILE A 408 1.83 -8.47 15.39
CA ILE A 408 0.51 -8.97 15.76
C ILE A 408 0.32 -10.33 15.07
N GLN A 409 0.32 -11.42 15.84
CA GLN A 409 0.29 -12.76 15.25
C GLN A 409 -0.55 -13.81 15.97
N ASN A 410 -1.09 -14.79 15.24
CA ASN A 410 -1.81 -15.93 15.82
C ASN A 410 -3.00 -15.54 16.71
N ASN A 411 -3.63 -14.38 16.48
CA ASN A 411 -4.79 -13.95 17.25
C ASN A 411 -6.10 -14.26 16.49
N ASN A 412 -7.17 -14.40 17.26
CA ASN A 412 -8.53 -14.29 16.75
C ASN A 412 -9.07 -12.90 17.09
N ILE A 413 -9.27 -12.06 16.07
CA ILE A 413 -9.66 -10.66 16.21
C ILE A 413 -11.00 -10.46 15.52
N ARG A 414 -12.08 -10.38 16.29
CA ARG A 414 -13.43 -10.40 15.73
C ARG A 414 -14.35 -9.35 16.32
N ASP A 415 -15.41 -8.98 15.61
CA ASP A 415 -16.51 -8.21 16.17
C ASP A 415 -16.08 -6.84 16.75
N ASN A 416 -14.99 -6.25 16.25
CA ASN A 416 -14.51 -4.93 16.66
C ASN A 416 -14.98 -3.87 15.66
N GLY A 417 -15.38 -2.69 16.16
CA GLY A 417 -15.81 -1.59 15.30
C GLY A 417 -17.00 -1.99 14.42
N LYS A 418 -18.09 -2.45 15.02
CA LYS A 418 -19.26 -2.97 14.28
C LYS A 418 -19.98 -1.87 13.51
N SER A 419 -20.62 -2.24 12.40
CA SER A 419 -21.54 -1.37 11.68
C SER A 419 -22.95 -1.44 12.27
N ASP A 420 -23.73 -0.36 12.13
CA ASP A 420 -25.17 -0.36 12.48
C ASP A 420 -25.98 -1.36 11.64
N TYR A 421 -25.44 -1.79 10.49
CA TYR A 421 -26.17 -2.60 9.50
C TYR A 421 -25.97 -4.10 9.66
N ASP A 422 -24.84 -4.54 10.22
CA ASP A 422 -24.43 -5.95 10.09
C ASP A 422 -24.29 -6.70 11.42
N PHE A 423 -23.93 -6.04 12.54
CA PHE A 423 -23.63 -6.77 13.79
C PHE A 423 -23.99 -6.05 15.10
N ALA A 424 -24.33 -4.75 15.10
CA ALA A 424 -24.66 -4.00 16.33
C ALA A 424 -25.90 -4.55 17.09
N PHE A 425 -26.78 -5.29 16.41
CA PHE A 425 -27.95 -5.90 17.06
C PHE A 425 -27.60 -7.11 17.94
N LEU A 426 -26.42 -7.73 17.77
CA LEU A 426 -26.05 -8.95 18.50
C LEU A 426 -25.74 -8.69 19.97
N ASP A 427 -25.19 -7.50 20.27
CA ASP A 427 -24.86 -7.07 21.63
C ASP A 427 -25.71 -5.89 22.11
N GLY A 428 -26.43 -5.21 21.21
CA GLY A 428 -27.39 -4.15 21.55
C GLY A 428 -26.75 -2.78 21.75
N PHE A 429 -25.47 -2.62 21.40
CA PHE A 429 -24.76 -1.34 21.49
C PHE A 429 -24.90 -0.54 20.19
N PRO A 430 -25.02 0.79 20.23
CA PRO A 430 -24.98 1.61 19.02
C PRO A 430 -23.61 1.48 18.34
N ALA A 431 -23.53 1.59 17.01
CA ALA A 431 -22.21 1.65 16.38
C ALA A 431 -21.46 2.94 16.72
N PHE A 432 -20.13 2.86 16.71
CA PHE A 432 -19.28 4.06 16.71
C PHE A 432 -19.65 4.97 15.53
N ASN A 433 -19.57 6.28 15.76
CA ASN A 433 -20.25 7.29 14.95
C ASN A 433 -19.55 7.65 13.62
N ASP A 434 -18.39 7.08 13.31
CA ASP A 434 -17.68 7.30 12.05
C ASP A 434 -17.16 5.99 11.40
N SER A 435 -16.43 6.15 10.29
CA SER A 435 -15.89 5.03 9.51
C SER A 435 -14.56 4.49 10.04
N THR A 436 -13.95 5.08 11.06
CA THR A 436 -12.67 4.66 11.68
C THR A 436 -12.86 3.46 12.61
N ARG A 437 -13.58 2.45 12.12
CA ARG A 437 -13.95 1.24 12.83
C ARG A 437 -13.18 0.05 12.25
N TYR A 438 -12.41 -0.65 13.08
CA TYR A 438 -11.37 -1.56 12.59
C TYR A 438 -11.05 -2.74 13.52
N ALA A 439 -10.48 -3.80 12.94
CA ALA A 439 -9.78 -4.81 13.73
C ALA A 439 -8.38 -4.31 14.14
N ILE A 440 -7.59 -3.78 13.18
CA ILE A 440 -6.27 -3.20 13.45
C ILE A 440 -6.10 -1.89 12.67
N ASN A 441 -5.60 -0.86 13.34
CA ASN A 441 -5.41 0.47 12.78
C ASN A 441 -4.04 1.07 13.08
N GLN A 442 -3.40 1.62 12.06
CA GLN A 442 -2.21 2.46 12.16
C GLN A 442 -2.45 3.86 11.54
N GLU A 443 -3.67 4.19 11.10
CA GLU A 443 -4.05 5.53 10.63
C GLU A 443 -3.84 6.62 11.69
N ASP A 444 -4.11 6.32 12.95
CA ASP A 444 -3.98 7.25 14.08
C ASP A 444 -2.62 7.21 14.77
N SER A 445 -1.67 6.51 14.14
CA SER A 445 -0.33 6.31 14.66
C SER A 445 0.68 6.31 13.52
N PHE A 446 1.96 6.18 13.84
CA PHE A 446 2.99 6.08 12.82
C PHE A 446 4.10 5.14 13.27
N GLY A 447 4.76 4.52 12.30
CA GLY A 447 5.63 3.40 12.54
C GLY A 447 6.36 2.89 11.32
N ASP A 448 7.29 1.97 11.56
CA ASP A 448 8.08 1.31 10.53
C ASP A 448 8.20 -0.19 10.84
N ASN A 449 8.14 -1.02 9.82
CA ASN A 449 8.43 -2.45 9.88
C ASN A 449 7.49 -3.24 10.82
N ASN A 450 6.21 -2.87 10.84
CA ASN A 450 5.23 -3.63 11.61
C ASN A 450 4.73 -4.84 10.79
N SER A 451 4.46 -5.95 11.49
CA SER A 451 4.01 -7.20 10.89
C SER A 451 2.67 -7.64 11.48
N VAL A 452 1.72 -7.97 10.60
CA VAL A 452 0.43 -8.58 10.96
C VAL A 452 0.35 -9.91 10.26
N CYS A 453 0.44 -11.02 10.99
CA CYS A 453 0.52 -12.34 10.37
C CYS A 453 -0.23 -13.46 11.10
N TYR A 454 -0.71 -14.46 10.36
CA TYR A 454 -1.37 -15.64 10.93
C TYR A 454 -2.57 -15.33 11.84
N ASN A 455 -3.26 -14.21 11.63
CA ASN A 455 -4.46 -13.87 12.40
C ASN A 455 -5.73 -14.30 11.66
N HIS A 456 -6.79 -14.60 12.42
CA HIS A 456 -8.16 -14.64 11.93
C HIS A 456 -8.84 -13.31 12.26
N ILE A 457 -9.37 -12.61 11.26
CA ILE A 457 -9.96 -11.28 11.38
C ILE A 457 -11.38 -11.29 10.81
N SER A 458 -12.40 -11.05 11.65
CA SER A 458 -13.81 -11.20 11.21
C SER A 458 -14.83 -10.29 11.93
N GLY A 459 -16.06 -10.22 11.40
CA GLY A 459 -17.23 -9.62 12.09
C GLY A 459 -17.21 -8.11 12.35
N GLY A 460 -16.15 -7.40 11.94
CA GLY A 460 -16.00 -5.95 12.10
C GLY A 460 -16.31 -5.17 10.82
N PHE A 461 -16.19 -3.84 10.89
CA PHE A 461 -16.30 -2.99 9.70
C PHE A 461 -15.05 -3.11 8.81
N HIS A 462 -13.90 -2.56 9.21
CA HIS A 462 -12.64 -2.75 8.49
C HIS A 462 -11.74 -3.81 9.13
N GLY A 463 -10.97 -4.52 8.31
CA GLY A 463 -9.91 -5.41 8.79
C GLY A 463 -8.68 -4.62 9.23
N LEU A 464 -7.80 -4.31 8.29
CA LEU A 464 -6.57 -3.54 8.52
C LEU A 464 -6.63 -2.17 7.87
N LEU A 465 -6.30 -1.13 8.63
CA LEU A 465 -6.04 0.23 8.14
C LEU A 465 -4.57 0.58 8.44
N LEU A 466 -3.66 0.42 7.48
CA LEU A 466 -2.22 0.53 7.74
C LEU A 466 -1.60 1.75 7.06
N ARG A 467 -0.66 2.40 7.77
CA ARG A 467 0.14 3.54 7.30
C ARG A 467 1.58 3.44 7.79
N GLY A 468 2.51 4.24 7.27
CA GLY A 468 3.87 4.34 7.80
C GLY A 468 4.96 4.02 6.78
N TYR A 469 6.15 3.61 7.23
CA TYR A 469 7.25 3.38 6.30
C TYR A 469 7.22 2.01 5.63
N SER A 470 7.34 0.94 6.41
CA SER A 470 7.23 -0.43 5.89
C SER A 470 6.17 -1.22 6.63
N GLN A 471 5.33 -1.94 5.88
CA GLN A 471 4.22 -2.73 6.41
C GLN A 471 4.22 -4.15 5.84
N PHE A 472 4.02 -5.16 6.69
CA PHE A 472 4.00 -6.56 6.30
C PHE A 472 2.70 -7.22 6.75
N VAL A 473 1.94 -7.76 5.80
CA VAL A 473 0.65 -8.43 6.04
C VAL A 473 0.70 -9.81 5.42
N ASP A 474 0.80 -10.86 6.23
CA ASP A 474 1.15 -12.20 5.74
C ASP A 474 0.29 -13.33 6.36
N HIS A 475 -0.22 -14.25 5.54
CA HIS A 475 -0.96 -15.44 6.01
C HIS A 475 -2.16 -15.18 6.95
N ASN A 476 -2.86 -14.05 6.80
CA ASN A 476 -4.08 -13.78 7.56
C ASN A 476 -5.34 -14.28 6.83
N VAL A 477 -6.39 -14.55 7.61
CA VAL A 477 -7.73 -14.90 7.13
C VAL A 477 -8.67 -13.74 7.45
N PHE A 478 -9.33 -13.20 6.43
CA PHE A 478 -10.34 -12.15 6.56
C PHE A 478 -11.69 -12.65 6.07
N ASP A 479 -12.71 -12.60 6.92
CA ASP A 479 -14.08 -12.95 6.53
C ASP A 479 -15.12 -12.10 7.26
N SER A 480 -16.36 -12.12 6.77
CA SER A 480 -17.50 -11.49 7.45
C SER A 480 -17.30 -9.99 7.75
N LEU A 481 -16.53 -9.28 6.92
CA LEU A 481 -16.27 -7.84 7.04
C LEU A 481 -17.26 -7.02 6.21
N SER A 482 -17.74 -5.92 6.79
CA SER A 482 -18.68 -5.01 6.11
C SER A 482 -17.99 -3.95 5.23
N GLY A 483 -16.71 -3.67 5.49
CA GLY A 483 -15.89 -2.70 4.78
C GLY A 483 -14.71 -3.34 4.03
N SER A 484 -13.61 -2.59 3.89
CA SER A 484 -12.35 -3.10 3.33
C SER A 484 -11.65 -4.08 4.26
N ALA A 485 -11.02 -5.11 3.68
CA ALA A 485 -10.23 -6.08 4.42
C ALA A 485 -8.83 -5.55 4.74
N ILE A 486 -8.17 -4.95 3.76
CA ILE A 486 -6.84 -4.36 3.92
C ILE A 486 -6.85 -3.02 3.20
N VAL A 487 -6.47 -1.95 3.90
CA VAL A 487 -6.26 -0.64 3.32
C VAL A 487 -4.86 -0.16 3.67
N LEU A 488 -4.08 0.19 2.65
CA LEU A 488 -2.79 0.83 2.79
C LEU A 488 -2.92 2.31 2.44
N TYR A 489 -2.54 3.18 3.37
CA TYR A 489 -2.48 4.62 3.14
C TYR A 489 -1.08 5.15 3.41
N ASP A 490 -0.63 6.05 2.56
CA ASP A 490 0.61 6.78 2.77
C ASP A 490 1.80 5.89 3.23
N VAL A 491 2.00 4.74 2.56
CA VAL A 491 3.11 3.83 2.86
C VAL A 491 4.31 4.04 1.94
N GLU A 492 5.55 3.94 2.43
CA GLU A 492 6.74 3.95 1.57
C GLU A 492 6.97 2.57 0.93
N TYR A 493 6.76 1.51 1.70
CA TYR A 493 6.86 0.12 1.29
C TYR A 493 5.76 -0.72 1.96
N ALA A 494 5.15 -1.65 1.23
CA ALA A 494 4.32 -2.69 1.84
C ALA A 494 4.40 -4.02 1.10
N ALA A 495 4.35 -5.11 1.86
CA ALA A 495 4.19 -6.46 1.35
C ALA A 495 2.90 -7.07 1.89
N VAL A 496 1.98 -7.42 1.00
CA VAL A 496 0.71 -8.11 1.31
C VAL A 496 0.79 -9.49 0.66
N THR A 497 1.01 -10.52 1.47
CA THR A 497 1.38 -11.85 0.98
C THR A 497 0.54 -12.97 1.56
N ASN A 498 0.16 -13.95 0.73
CA ASN A 498 -0.44 -15.22 1.18
C ASN A 498 -1.70 -15.08 2.05
N ASN A 499 -2.45 -13.98 1.95
CA ASN A 499 -3.67 -13.76 2.72
C ASN A 499 -4.89 -14.38 2.01
N TYR A 500 -5.84 -14.87 2.80
CA TYR A 500 -7.15 -15.29 2.32
C TYR A 500 -8.21 -14.25 2.72
N VAL A 501 -8.68 -13.47 1.74
CA VAL A 501 -9.67 -12.40 1.93
C VAL A 501 -11.01 -12.86 1.37
N GLN A 502 -11.86 -13.49 2.18
CA GLN A 502 -13.19 -13.96 1.77
C GLN A 502 -14.07 -12.82 1.27
N GLN A 503 -14.11 -11.73 2.06
CA GLN A 503 -14.95 -10.56 1.86
C GLN A 503 -14.15 -9.29 2.20
N GLY A 504 -14.47 -8.19 1.52
CA GLY A 504 -13.79 -6.90 1.69
C GLY A 504 -12.68 -6.67 0.68
N LEU A 505 -12.47 -5.41 0.31
CA LEU A 505 -11.47 -5.00 -0.68
C LEU A 505 -10.06 -5.02 -0.09
N THR A 506 -9.07 -5.34 -0.92
CA THR A 506 -7.68 -4.92 -0.71
C THR A 506 -7.45 -3.62 -1.47
N SER A 507 -7.14 -2.56 -0.74
CA SER A 507 -7.21 -1.18 -1.22
C SER A 507 -5.92 -0.40 -0.99
N LEU A 508 -5.53 0.40 -1.98
CA LEU A 508 -4.44 1.38 -1.89
C LEU A 508 -5.00 2.80 -2.01
N PHE A 509 -4.75 3.60 -0.98
CA PHE A 509 -5.21 4.99 -0.87
C PHE A 509 -4.00 5.92 -0.88
N GLY A 510 -4.13 7.10 -1.50
CA GLY A 510 -3.03 7.99 -1.91
C GLY A 510 -1.86 8.12 -0.94
N THR A 511 -0.66 8.32 -1.48
CA THR A 511 0.57 8.49 -0.70
C THR A 511 1.34 9.74 -1.10
N THR A 512 1.98 10.35 -0.10
CA THR A 512 2.96 11.43 -0.21
C THR A 512 4.40 10.90 -0.20
N LEU A 513 4.56 9.60 0.07
CA LEU A 513 5.82 8.88 0.04
C LEU A 513 6.06 8.25 -1.35
N PRO A 514 7.28 7.77 -1.64
CA PRO A 514 7.60 7.07 -2.90
C PRO A 514 6.85 5.76 -3.15
N GLY A 515 5.96 5.33 -2.24
CA GLY A 515 4.96 4.27 -2.41
C GLY A 515 5.33 3.05 -3.24
N ASN A 516 5.91 2.02 -2.63
CA ASN A 516 6.22 0.75 -3.29
C ASN A 516 5.42 -0.39 -2.68
N VAL A 517 4.68 -1.17 -3.48
CA VAL A 517 3.85 -2.26 -2.97
C VAL A 517 4.10 -3.59 -3.69
N ILE A 518 4.14 -4.66 -2.90
CA ILE A 518 4.16 -6.04 -3.40
C ILE A 518 2.91 -6.73 -2.87
N ILE A 519 2.09 -7.23 -3.79
CA ILE A 519 0.85 -7.93 -3.45
C ILE A 519 0.91 -9.28 -4.15
N THR A 520 1.21 -10.35 -3.41
CA THR A 520 1.47 -11.66 -4.02
C THR A 520 0.93 -12.86 -3.27
N GLY A 521 0.48 -13.88 -4.00
CA GLY A 521 0.02 -15.15 -3.43
C GLY A 521 -1.30 -15.07 -2.66
N ASN A 522 -2.07 -13.98 -2.79
CA ASN A 522 -3.31 -13.79 -2.04
C ASN A 522 -4.54 -14.35 -2.77
N TRP A 523 -5.57 -14.70 -2.00
CA TRP A 523 -6.92 -14.91 -2.50
C TRP A 523 -7.77 -13.68 -2.15
N LEU A 524 -8.21 -12.91 -3.15
CA LEU A 524 -8.86 -11.61 -3.01
C LEU A 524 -10.33 -11.68 -3.45
N GLY A 525 -11.22 -12.07 -2.54
CA GLY A 525 -12.65 -12.24 -2.78
C GLY A 525 -13.44 -10.95 -2.95
N GLY A 526 -13.07 -9.87 -2.26
CA GLY A 526 -13.64 -8.54 -2.52
C GLY A 526 -13.07 -7.86 -3.77
N GLY A 527 -12.00 -8.41 -4.35
CA GLY A 527 -11.24 -7.80 -5.45
C GLY A 527 -10.14 -6.86 -4.96
N PHE A 528 -9.57 -6.13 -5.91
CA PHE A 528 -8.45 -5.22 -5.68
C PHE A 528 -8.78 -3.80 -6.14
N GLN A 529 -8.41 -2.81 -5.33
CA GLN A 529 -8.61 -1.41 -5.64
C GLN A 529 -7.36 -0.57 -5.42
N ASN A 530 -6.90 0.12 -6.46
CA ASN A 530 -5.94 1.22 -6.37
C ASN A 530 -6.66 2.51 -6.76
N GLN A 531 -6.99 3.36 -5.76
CA GLN A 531 -7.75 4.57 -6.03
C GLN A 531 -7.00 5.52 -6.97
N LYS A 532 -7.74 6.18 -7.86
CA LYS A 532 -7.20 7.11 -8.86
C LYS A 532 -6.38 8.21 -8.17
N ALA A 533 -5.23 8.57 -8.75
CA ALA A 533 -4.25 9.54 -8.23
C ALA A 533 -3.30 9.08 -7.10
N THR A 534 -3.20 7.77 -6.82
CA THR A 534 -2.08 7.28 -5.99
C THR A 534 -0.76 7.28 -6.78
N THR A 535 0.34 7.60 -6.10
CA THR A 535 1.71 7.50 -6.63
C THR A 535 2.34 6.13 -6.37
N TYR A 536 1.54 5.11 -6.04
CA TYR A 536 2.08 3.78 -5.76
C TYR A 536 2.63 3.13 -7.02
N GLU A 537 3.84 2.62 -6.94
CA GLU A 537 4.44 1.71 -7.89
C GLU A 537 4.55 0.32 -7.27
N GLY A 538 4.58 -0.73 -8.09
CA GLY A 538 4.64 -2.08 -7.54
C GLY A 538 4.12 -3.17 -8.45
N ILE A 539 4.09 -4.37 -7.88
CA ILE A 539 3.72 -5.60 -8.56
C ILE A 539 2.59 -6.28 -7.78
N CYS A 540 1.49 -6.54 -8.49
CA CYS A 540 0.42 -7.42 -8.04
C CYS A 540 0.55 -8.73 -8.81
N SER A 541 1.05 -9.80 -8.18
CA SER A 541 1.36 -11.04 -8.89
C SER A 541 0.92 -12.33 -8.22
N ASP A 542 0.71 -13.37 -9.00
CA ASP A 542 0.45 -14.72 -8.49
C ASP A 542 -0.75 -14.79 -7.51
N ASN A 543 -1.71 -13.86 -7.63
CA ASN A 543 -2.93 -13.82 -6.81
C ASN A 543 -4.11 -14.50 -7.52
N PHE A 544 -5.07 -14.94 -6.73
CA PHE A 544 -6.42 -15.27 -7.19
C PHE A 544 -7.36 -14.10 -6.88
N ILE A 545 -7.96 -13.47 -7.88
CA ILE A 545 -8.75 -12.23 -7.71
C ILE A 545 -10.18 -12.44 -8.22
N LEU A 546 -11.16 -12.03 -7.42
CA LEU A 546 -12.56 -12.09 -7.81
C LEU A 546 -13.08 -10.76 -8.37
N SER A 547 -13.48 -10.78 -9.65
CA SER A 547 -14.22 -9.76 -10.42
C SER A 547 -13.69 -8.32 -10.53
N ARG A 548 -13.22 -7.66 -9.47
CA ARG A 548 -12.91 -6.21 -9.49
C ARG A 548 -11.40 -5.95 -9.45
N ILE A 549 -10.89 -5.20 -10.44
CA ILE A 549 -9.48 -4.76 -10.49
C ILE A 549 -9.37 -3.30 -10.92
N GLU A 550 -9.16 -2.42 -9.94
CA GLU A 550 -8.73 -1.05 -10.23
C GLU A 550 -7.21 -1.01 -10.10
N SER A 551 -6.49 -1.17 -11.20
CA SER A 551 -5.03 -1.38 -11.17
C SER A 551 -4.20 -0.11 -10.92
N GLY A 552 -4.67 1.05 -11.40
CA GLY A 552 -3.89 2.28 -11.41
C GLY A 552 -2.55 2.12 -12.15
N SER A 553 -1.46 2.51 -11.50
CA SER A 553 -0.06 2.44 -11.98
C SER A 553 0.64 1.10 -11.77
N LEU A 554 0.03 0.13 -11.09
CA LEU A 554 0.68 -1.14 -10.76
C LEU A 554 0.80 -2.08 -11.97
N ARG A 555 1.82 -2.96 -11.93
CA ARG A 555 1.97 -4.06 -12.87
C ARG A 555 1.27 -5.32 -12.35
N PHE A 556 0.41 -5.91 -13.18
CA PHE A 556 -0.28 -7.16 -12.85
C PHE A 556 0.37 -8.33 -13.56
N GLU A 557 0.85 -9.33 -12.82
CA GLU A 557 1.57 -10.48 -13.38
C GLU A 557 1.06 -11.84 -12.91
N ARG A 558 0.85 -12.80 -13.81
CA ARG A 558 0.57 -14.21 -13.42
C ARG A 558 -0.61 -14.40 -12.47
N ASN A 559 -1.56 -13.45 -12.42
CA ASN A 559 -2.75 -13.58 -11.59
C ASN A 559 -3.79 -14.46 -12.28
N THR A 560 -4.57 -15.19 -11.49
CA THR A 560 -5.82 -15.81 -11.94
C THR A 560 -6.99 -14.93 -11.53
N ILE A 561 -7.77 -14.48 -12.50
CA ILE A 561 -8.82 -13.49 -12.31
C ILE A 561 -10.14 -14.14 -12.71
N LEU A 562 -10.95 -14.46 -11.71
CA LEU A 562 -12.27 -15.04 -11.91
C LEU A 562 -13.29 -13.92 -12.11
N VAL A 563 -13.77 -13.78 -13.33
CA VAL A 563 -14.76 -12.79 -13.74
C VAL A 563 -16.14 -13.35 -13.45
N LYS A 564 -16.79 -12.85 -12.40
CA LYS A 564 -18.21 -13.10 -12.12
C LYS A 564 -19.04 -11.85 -12.36
N GLN A 565 -20.29 -12.03 -12.78
CA GLN A 565 -21.29 -10.97 -12.79
C GLN A 565 -21.50 -10.48 -11.35
N LEU A 566 -21.04 -9.27 -11.05
CA LEU A 566 -21.27 -8.63 -9.76
C LEU A 566 -22.72 -8.10 -9.71
N PRO A 567 -23.28 -7.83 -8.52
CA PRO A 567 -24.59 -7.19 -8.36
C PRO A 567 -24.72 -5.92 -9.21
N VAL A 568 -25.95 -5.62 -9.64
CA VAL A 568 -26.29 -4.55 -10.59
C VAL A 568 -25.62 -3.22 -10.19
N GLY A 569 -24.75 -2.70 -11.05
CA GLY A 569 -24.03 -1.43 -10.85
C GLY A 569 -22.52 -1.57 -10.62
N LEU A 570 -22.04 -2.76 -10.25
CA LEU A 570 -20.60 -3.07 -10.19
C LEU A 570 -20.23 -3.85 -11.46
N THR A 571 -19.41 -3.27 -12.32
CA THR A 571 -18.86 -3.99 -13.47
C THR A 571 -17.46 -4.48 -13.12
N ALA A 572 -17.04 -5.63 -13.67
CA ALA A 572 -15.64 -6.05 -13.64
C ALA A 572 -14.83 -5.02 -14.43
N GLY A 573 -14.39 -3.99 -13.71
CA GLY A 573 -13.67 -2.84 -14.25
C GLY A 573 -12.19 -3.15 -14.38
N PHE A 574 -11.57 -2.81 -15.51
CA PHE A 574 -10.13 -2.57 -15.56
C PHE A 574 -9.87 -1.07 -15.62
N LEU A 575 -8.91 -0.62 -14.79
CA LEU A 575 -8.39 0.75 -14.79
C LEU A 575 -6.86 0.70 -14.71
N GLY A 576 -6.11 0.77 -15.82
CA GLY A 576 -4.63 0.83 -15.72
C GLY A 576 -3.84 0.46 -16.97
N SER A 577 -2.51 0.37 -16.82
CA SER A 577 -1.55 0.43 -17.94
C SER A 577 -0.83 -0.89 -18.32
N LYS A 578 -0.61 -1.87 -17.43
CA LYS A 578 0.23 -3.06 -17.74
C LYS A 578 -0.22 -4.39 -17.11
N PHE A 579 -0.58 -5.36 -17.97
CA PHE A 579 -0.96 -6.73 -17.60
C PHE A 579 -0.07 -7.75 -18.33
N TYR A 580 0.57 -8.66 -17.59
CA TYR A 580 1.47 -9.67 -18.14
C TYR A 580 1.14 -11.08 -17.64
N LYS A 581 0.96 -12.06 -18.53
CA LYS A 581 0.75 -13.47 -18.15
C LYS A 581 -0.45 -13.74 -17.21
N ASN A 582 -1.44 -12.87 -17.17
CA ASN A 582 -2.63 -13.09 -16.33
C ASN A 582 -3.65 -13.97 -17.06
N LYS A 583 -4.45 -14.70 -16.28
CA LYS A 583 -5.52 -15.56 -16.77
C LYS A 583 -6.87 -15.03 -16.31
N PHE A 584 -7.68 -14.57 -17.26
CA PHE A 584 -9.05 -14.10 -17.05
C PHE A 584 -10.02 -15.21 -17.43
N ILE A 585 -10.87 -15.64 -16.49
CA ILE A 585 -11.76 -16.78 -16.67
C ILE A 585 -13.16 -16.40 -16.18
N ALA A 586 -14.18 -16.76 -16.95
CA ALA A 586 -15.56 -16.78 -16.46
C ALA A 586 -16.19 -18.18 -16.64
N SER A 587 -17.13 -18.55 -15.76
CA SER A 587 -17.86 -19.82 -15.89
C SER A 587 -18.83 -19.83 -17.07
N THR A 588 -19.38 -18.66 -17.37
CA THR A 588 -20.20 -18.35 -18.55
C THR A 588 -19.67 -17.09 -19.18
N VAL A 589 -19.96 -16.85 -20.46
CA VAL A 589 -19.52 -15.64 -21.16
C VAL A 589 -19.95 -14.41 -20.35
N THR A 590 -18.98 -13.66 -19.82
CA THR A 590 -19.21 -12.55 -18.89
C THR A 590 -18.43 -11.31 -19.33
N ASP A 591 -19.05 -10.14 -19.14
CA ASP A 591 -18.47 -8.86 -19.51
C ASP A 591 -17.36 -8.42 -18.54
N ILE A 592 -16.24 -8.06 -19.13
CA ILE A 592 -15.19 -7.25 -18.56
C ILE A 592 -15.27 -5.87 -19.22
N VAL A 593 -15.47 -4.83 -18.42
CA VAL A 593 -15.59 -3.46 -18.93
C VAL A 593 -14.33 -2.67 -18.61
N VAL A 594 -13.65 -2.21 -19.64
CA VAL A 594 -12.50 -1.32 -19.53
C VAL A 594 -13.02 0.11 -19.58
N THR A 595 -13.11 0.78 -18.44
CA THR A 595 -13.73 2.11 -18.33
C THR A 595 -12.73 3.26 -18.46
N GLU A 596 -11.43 2.99 -18.32
CA GLU A 596 -10.38 4.00 -18.43
C GLU A 596 -9.08 3.39 -18.94
N VAL A 597 -8.39 4.12 -19.80
CA VAL A 597 -7.03 3.82 -20.24
C VAL A 597 -6.18 5.05 -19.89
N LEU A 598 -5.02 4.84 -19.29
CA LEU A 598 -4.12 5.94 -18.98
C LEU A 598 -3.53 6.52 -20.27
N PRO A 599 -3.17 7.83 -20.34
CA PRO A 599 -2.58 8.45 -21.53
C PRO A 599 -1.34 7.75 -22.08
N THR A 600 -0.62 7.01 -21.24
CA THR A 600 0.53 6.18 -21.60
C THR A 600 0.16 4.91 -22.38
N GLY A 601 -1.13 4.63 -22.56
CA GLY A 601 -1.67 3.43 -23.17
C GLY A 601 -1.78 2.23 -22.22
N MET A 602 -2.55 1.22 -22.63
CA MET A 602 -2.68 -0.06 -21.94
C MET A 602 -1.98 -1.15 -22.74
N ILE A 603 -1.11 -1.93 -22.08
CA ILE A 603 -0.41 -3.06 -22.67
C ILE A 603 -0.83 -4.34 -21.95
N LEU A 604 -1.34 -5.29 -22.71
CA LEU A 604 -1.64 -6.64 -22.27
C LEU A 604 -0.74 -7.60 -23.04
N GLU A 605 0.23 -8.22 -22.39
CA GLU A 605 1.14 -9.18 -23.02
C GLU A 605 1.02 -10.58 -22.40
N GLU A 606 0.96 -11.62 -23.23
CA GLU A 606 0.91 -13.03 -22.84
C GLU A 606 -0.28 -13.39 -21.92
N ASN A 607 -1.38 -12.63 -21.96
CA ASN A 607 -2.57 -12.90 -21.14
C ASN A 607 -3.52 -13.90 -21.83
N GLU A 608 -4.29 -14.64 -21.02
CA GLU A 608 -5.33 -15.58 -21.49
C GLU A 608 -6.71 -15.08 -21.08
N PHE A 609 -7.67 -15.04 -22.01
CA PHE A 609 -9.06 -14.66 -21.80
C PHE A 609 -9.98 -15.81 -22.20
N ILE A 610 -10.73 -16.36 -21.25
CA ILE A 610 -11.64 -17.51 -21.46
C ILE A 610 -13.05 -17.13 -21.02
N ASN A 611 -14.04 -17.24 -21.91
CA ASN A 611 -15.43 -16.88 -21.62
C ASN A 611 -15.57 -15.38 -21.25
N CYS A 612 -14.74 -14.51 -21.84
CA CYS A 612 -14.71 -13.10 -21.49
C CYS A 612 -15.11 -12.22 -22.68
N ASN A 613 -16.05 -11.30 -22.42
CA ASN A 613 -16.35 -10.20 -23.31
C ASN A 613 -15.57 -8.97 -22.86
N ILE A 614 -14.55 -8.55 -23.59
CA ILE A 614 -13.76 -7.35 -23.28
C ILE A 614 -14.42 -6.15 -23.96
N ILE A 615 -14.94 -5.21 -23.17
CA ILE A 615 -15.68 -4.04 -23.67
C ILE A 615 -14.94 -2.76 -23.31
N PHE A 616 -14.44 -2.04 -24.31
CA PHE A 616 -13.74 -0.78 -24.13
C PHE A 616 -14.68 0.42 -24.13
N ASN A 617 -14.74 1.11 -23.00
CA ASN A 617 -15.48 2.36 -22.76
C ASN A 617 -14.55 3.54 -22.46
N ALA A 618 -13.34 3.55 -23.03
CA ALA A 618 -12.34 4.60 -22.85
C ALA A 618 -12.31 5.56 -24.06
N ARG A 619 -11.86 6.80 -23.83
CA ARG A 619 -11.69 7.85 -24.87
C ARG A 619 -10.20 8.18 -25.05
N ASP A 620 -9.79 8.56 -26.25
CA ASP A 620 -8.50 9.20 -26.58
C ASP A 620 -7.25 8.45 -26.10
N ASN A 621 -7.14 7.16 -26.45
CA ASN A 621 -6.10 6.27 -25.93
C ASN A 621 -5.71 5.12 -26.87
N ALA A 622 -4.65 4.38 -26.53
CA ALA A 622 -4.20 3.18 -27.24
C ALA A 622 -4.20 1.94 -26.32
N VAL A 623 -4.66 0.81 -26.84
CA VAL A 623 -4.63 -0.50 -26.18
C VAL A 623 -3.93 -1.49 -27.08
N THR A 624 -2.90 -2.17 -26.56
CA THR A 624 -2.14 -3.18 -27.29
C THR A 624 -2.21 -4.52 -26.59
N PHE A 625 -2.63 -5.54 -27.33
CA PHE A 625 -2.52 -6.95 -26.95
C PHE A 625 -1.36 -7.59 -27.71
N LYS A 626 -0.45 -8.25 -26.98
CA LYS A 626 0.69 -8.97 -27.57
C LYS A 626 0.70 -10.41 -27.08
N LYS A 627 0.76 -11.38 -27.99
CA LYS A 627 0.87 -12.80 -27.61
C LYS A 627 -0.25 -13.29 -26.68
N CYS A 628 -1.42 -12.65 -26.74
CA CYS A 628 -2.56 -13.01 -25.90
C CYS A 628 -3.38 -14.13 -26.52
N THR A 629 -4.02 -14.93 -25.69
CA THR A 629 -4.96 -15.98 -26.11
C THR A 629 -6.38 -15.57 -25.76
N PHE A 630 -7.31 -15.71 -26.69
CA PHE A 630 -8.73 -15.42 -26.52
C PHE A 630 -9.55 -16.65 -26.88
N LYS A 631 -10.40 -17.10 -25.96
CA LYS A 631 -11.24 -18.29 -26.15
C LYS A 631 -12.68 -18.01 -25.74
N ASN A 632 -13.60 -18.19 -26.67
CA ASN A 632 -15.05 -18.09 -26.45
C ASN A 632 -15.47 -16.76 -25.80
N GLY A 633 -15.79 -15.75 -26.60
CA GLY A 633 -16.13 -14.44 -26.06
C GLY A 633 -16.18 -13.37 -27.14
N LYS A 634 -15.99 -12.11 -26.75
CA LYS A 634 -15.84 -11.02 -27.71
C LYS A 634 -14.88 -9.94 -27.24
N THR A 635 -14.31 -9.19 -28.17
CA THR A 635 -13.65 -7.91 -27.88
C THR A 635 -14.36 -6.80 -28.64
N SER A 636 -14.88 -5.82 -27.91
CA SER A 636 -15.75 -4.78 -28.42
C SER A 636 -15.39 -3.41 -27.85
N THR A 637 -15.81 -2.35 -28.53
CA THR A 637 -15.80 -0.97 -28.01
C THR A 637 -17.24 -0.51 -27.73
N THR A 638 -17.43 0.61 -27.03
CA THR A 638 -18.76 1.24 -26.84
C THR A 638 -19.08 2.22 -27.98
N THR A 639 -20.28 2.80 -27.97
CA THR A 639 -20.77 3.75 -28.98
C THR A 639 -20.43 5.21 -28.67
N THR A 640 -19.41 5.49 -27.86
CA THR A 640 -19.00 6.86 -27.48
C THR A 640 -17.48 7.16 -27.51
N PRO A 641 -16.56 6.32 -28.03
CA PRO A 641 -15.15 6.68 -28.06
C PRO A 641 -14.92 7.80 -29.09
N ASN A 642 -14.11 8.80 -28.72
CA ASN A 642 -13.63 9.84 -29.62
C ASN A 642 -12.51 9.21 -30.51
N THR A 643 -11.26 9.16 -30.05
CA THR A 643 -10.17 8.45 -30.75
C THR A 643 -9.68 7.22 -29.96
N LEU A 644 -9.74 6.01 -30.53
CA LEU A 644 -9.22 4.81 -29.87
C LEU A 644 -8.43 3.96 -30.87
N MET A 645 -7.24 3.50 -30.46
CA MET A 645 -6.44 2.55 -31.22
C MET A 645 -6.37 1.22 -30.47
N ILE A 646 -6.92 0.16 -31.05
CA ILE A 646 -6.76 -1.20 -30.54
C ILE A 646 -5.84 -1.96 -31.49
N GLU A 647 -4.76 -2.50 -30.96
CA GLU A 647 -3.81 -3.32 -31.69
C GLU A 647 -3.69 -4.70 -31.05
N MET A 648 -3.84 -5.74 -31.85
CA MET A 648 -3.70 -7.14 -31.46
C MET A 648 -2.61 -7.78 -32.31
N GLU A 649 -1.51 -8.17 -31.69
CA GLU A 649 -0.32 -8.65 -32.36
C GLU A 649 0.12 -10.01 -31.81
N ASN A 650 0.43 -10.95 -32.71
CA ASN A 650 0.86 -12.31 -32.35
C ASN A 650 -0.13 -13.04 -31.43
N CYS A 651 -1.42 -12.73 -31.51
CA CYS A 651 -2.45 -13.29 -30.64
C CYS A 651 -3.06 -14.57 -31.23
N ASP A 652 -3.64 -15.38 -30.35
CA ASP A 652 -4.39 -16.59 -30.69
C ASP A 652 -5.87 -16.41 -30.35
N PHE A 653 -6.76 -16.65 -31.31
CA PHE A 653 -8.21 -16.54 -31.13
C PHE A 653 -8.85 -17.89 -31.42
N THR A 654 -9.71 -18.35 -30.52
CA THR A 654 -10.56 -19.54 -30.71
C THR A 654 -12.00 -19.17 -30.36
N ASP A 655 -12.88 -19.19 -31.36
CA ASP A 655 -14.32 -18.89 -31.14
C ASP A 655 -14.55 -17.53 -30.45
N HIS A 656 -13.69 -16.55 -30.72
CA HIS A 656 -13.73 -15.23 -30.08
C HIS A 656 -14.07 -14.16 -31.12
N LEU A 657 -15.17 -13.44 -30.88
CA LEU A 657 -15.66 -12.42 -31.80
C LEU A 657 -14.85 -11.12 -31.65
N ILE A 658 -14.39 -10.55 -32.76
CA ILE A 658 -13.88 -9.18 -32.77
C ILE A 658 -14.99 -8.27 -33.29
N GLU A 659 -15.45 -7.36 -32.42
CA GLU A 659 -16.60 -6.48 -32.64
C GLU A 659 -16.30 -5.00 -32.36
N PRO A 660 -15.50 -4.31 -33.19
CA PRO A 660 -15.40 -2.86 -33.11
C PRO A 660 -16.77 -2.18 -33.28
N ARG A 661 -17.12 -1.31 -32.32
CA ARG A 661 -18.31 -0.45 -32.34
C ARG A 661 -17.92 1.04 -32.34
N ASN A 662 -18.58 1.86 -33.16
CA ASN A 662 -18.33 3.30 -33.23
C ASN A 662 -19.59 4.13 -32.91
N GLY A 663 -19.39 5.31 -32.31
CA GLY A 663 -20.42 6.23 -31.83
C GLY A 663 -20.90 7.30 -32.80
N THR A 664 -21.78 8.19 -32.30
CA THR A 664 -22.39 9.30 -33.04
C THR A 664 -21.53 10.56 -33.14
N VAL A 665 -20.50 10.71 -32.29
CA VAL A 665 -19.61 11.88 -32.25
C VAL A 665 -18.30 11.52 -32.97
N VAL A 666 -17.88 12.38 -33.90
CA VAL A 666 -16.85 12.11 -34.92
C VAL A 666 -15.46 12.00 -34.27
N ASP A 667 -14.76 10.86 -34.44
CA ASP A 667 -13.29 10.72 -34.42
C ASP A 667 -12.81 9.29 -34.81
N SER A 668 -11.52 9.15 -35.18
CA SER A 668 -10.96 8.02 -35.93
C SER A 668 -10.65 6.76 -35.10
N LEU A 669 -11.57 5.79 -35.04
CA LEU A 669 -11.32 4.46 -34.46
C LEU A 669 -10.44 3.62 -35.40
N LYS A 670 -9.35 3.06 -34.87
CA LYS A 670 -8.50 2.10 -35.60
C LYS A 670 -8.42 0.79 -34.84
N PHE A 671 -8.77 -0.30 -35.53
CA PHE A 671 -8.66 -1.65 -34.99
C PHE A 671 -7.72 -2.47 -35.87
N THR A 672 -6.61 -2.94 -35.31
CA THR A 672 -5.57 -3.67 -36.03
C THR A 672 -5.39 -5.07 -35.43
N VAL A 673 -5.44 -6.09 -36.29
CA VAL A 673 -5.05 -7.46 -35.94
C VAL A 673 -3.96 -7.92 -36.90
N LYS A 674 -2.80 -8.28 -36.37
CA LYS A 674 -1.66 -8.69 -37.19
C LYS A 674 -0.89 -9.86 -36.62
N ASN A 675 -0.23 -10.61 -37.50
CA ASN A 675 0.65 -11.73 -37.15
C ASN A 675 -0.02 -12.78 -36.25
N SER A 676 -1.35 -12.89 -36.28
CA SER A 676 -2.16 -13.65 -35.32
C SER A 676 -2.73 -14.93 -35.94
N ARG A 677 -3.13 -15.87 -35.10
CA ARG A 677 -3.85 -17.08 -35.52
C ARG A 677 -5.29 -17.02 -35.04
N ILE A 678 -6.22 -17.29 -35.93
CA ILE A 678 -7.64 -17.26 -35.66
C ILE A 678 -8.22 -18.62 -36.06
N ASN A 679 -8.89 -19.28 -35.12
CA ASN A 679 -9.54 -20.57 -35.32
C ASN A 679 -11.02 -20.45 -34.97
N PHE A 680 -11.90 -20.76 -35.92
CA PHE A 680 -13.34 -20.81 -35.72
C PHE A 680 -13.82 -22.24 -35.89
N THR A 681 -14.35 -22.79 -34.80
CA THR A 681 -14.73 -24.19 -34.66
C THR A 681 -16.19 -24.43 -35.07
N SER A 682 -16.55 -25.70 -35.30
CA SER A 682 -17.89 -26.07 -35.78
C SER A 682 -18.94 -25.89 -34.68
N SER A 683 -18.49 -25.78 -33.43
CA SER A 683 -19.30 -25.39 -32.28
C SER A 683 -19.58 -23.90 -32.18
N TYR A 684 -18.98 -23.06 -33.04
CA TYR A 684 -19.18 -21.63 -32.99
C TYR A 684 -20.56 -21.23 -33.54
N ALA A 685 -21.38 -20.58 -32.72
CA ALA A 685 -22.75 -20.25 -33.07
C ALA A 685 -22.87 -19.12 -34.13
N LEU A 686 -21.83 -18.33 -34.36
CA LEU A 686 -21.89 -17.20 -35.30
C LEU A 686 -21.54 -17.63 -36.72
N THR A 687 -22.23 -17.02 -37.68
CA THR A 687 -22.04 -17.23 -39.13
C THR A 687 -21.04 -16.24 -39.74
N TYR A 688 -20.24 -15.58 -38.90
CA TYR A 688 -19.26 -14.57 -39.29
C TYR A 688 -18.05 -14.52 -38.36
N LEU A 689 -16.92 -14.05 -38.89
CA LEU A 689 -15.64 -13.97 -38.15
C LEU A 689 -15.51 -12.66 -37.37
N PHE A 690 -16.00 -11.56 -37.96
CA PHE A 690 -15.90 -10.20 -37.45
C PHE A 690 -17.27 -9.50 -37.52
N SER A 691 -17.51 -8.57 -36.60
CA SER A 691 -18.70 -7.71 -36.59
C SER A 691 -18.27 -6.25 -36.53
N ILE A 692 -18.83 -5.39 -37.37
CA ILE A 692 -18.62 -3.94 -37.29
C ILE A 692 -19.96 -3.29 -37.00
N VAL A 693 -20.04 -2.58 -35.87
CA VAL A 693 -21.25 -1.85 -35.48
C VAL A 693 -20.95 -0.36 -35.55
N ASN A 694 -21.19 0.26 -36.70
CA ASN A 694 -20.95 1.69 -36.90
C ASN A 694 -22.26 2.49 -36.80
N ALA A 695 -22.24 3.68 -36.22
CA ALA A 695 -23.39 4.56 -36.07
C ALA A 695 -23.37 5.83 -36.96
N ASN A 696 -22.31 6.09 -37.74
CA ASN A 696 -22.18 7.33 -38.55
C ASN A 696 -21.63 7.11 -39.98
N ALA A 697 -22.08 7.96 -40.93
CA ALA A 697 -21.86 7.87 -42.38
C ALA A 697 -20.69 8.73 -42.92
N VAL A 698 -19.99 9.49 -42.07
CA VAL A 698 -18.92 10.41 -42.49
C VAL A 698 -17.58 9.96 -41.91
N ASN A 699 -16.85 9.14 -42.68
CA ASN A 699 -15.43 8.75 -42.53
C ASN A 699 -14.81 8.76 -41.12
N ALA A 700 -14.57 7.58 -40.50
CA ALA A 700 -13.67 7.51 -39.34
C ALA A 700 -13.12 6.11 -38.94
N PHE A 701 -13.72 4.98 -39.36
CA PHE A 701 -13.27 3.65 -38.90
C PHE A 701 -12.30 2.97 -39.86
N THR A 702 -11.15 2.52 -39.35
CA THR A 702 -10.19 1.68 -40.11
C THR A 702 -10.02 0.32 -39.46
N PHE A 703 -10.35 -0.74 -40.20
CA PHE A 703 -10.09 -2.12 -39.80
C PHE A 703 -8.90 -2.68 -40.58
N LYS A 704 -7.80 -2.96 -39.88
CA LYS A 704 -6.58 -3.54 -40.44
C LYS A 704 -6.41 -4.99 -40.01
N PHE A 705 -6.27 -5.88 -40.98
CA PHE A 705 -6.12 -7.31 -40.79
C PHE A 705 -4.98 -7.84 -41.67
N SER A 706 -3.79 -8.06 -41.10
CA SER A 706 -2.61 -8.40 -41.90
C SER A 706 -1.72 -9.51 -41.36
N ASN A 707 -1.18 -10.35 -42.24
CA ASN A 707 -0.26 -11.45 -41.90
C ASN A 707 -0.86 -12.48 -40.92
N ASN A 708 -2.18 -12.70 -40.98
CA ASN A 708 -2.85 -13.63 -40.09
C ASN A 708 -3.09 -14.99 -40.75
N THR A 709 -3.21 -16.03 -39.92
CA THR A 709 -3.69 -17.36 -40.34
C THR A 709 -5.08 -17.59 -39.78
N VAL A 710 -6.05 -17.84 -40.65
CA VAL A 710 -7.46 -18.06 -40.30
C VAL A 710 -7.87 -19.47 -40.71
N LYS A 711 -8.28 -20.28 -39.75
CA LYS A 711 -8.84 -21.62 -39.96
C LYS A 711 -10.32 -21.63 -39.57
N ILE A 712 -11.14 -22.22 -40.42
CA ILE A 712 -12.59 -22.26 -40.29
C ILE A 712 -13.03 -23.70 -40.55
N ASP A 713 -13.68 -24.35 -39.61
CA ASP A 713 -14.39 -25.62 -39.83
C ASP A 713 -15.92 -25.44 -39.76
N ASN A 714 -16.40 -24.26 -39.35
CA ASN A 714 -17.83 -23.94 -39.23
C ASN A 714 -18.53 -23.91 -40.60
N PRO A 715 -19.41 -24.87 -40.91
CA PRO A 715 -20.08 -24.93 -42.22
C PRO A 715 -21.12 -23.81 -42.41
N ALA A 716 -21.54 -23.13 -41.35
CA ALA A 716 -22.57 -22.10 -41.40
C ALA A 716 -22.02 -20.70 -41.71
N ILE A 717 -20.72 -20.56 -42.03
CA ILE A 717 -20.11 -19.26 -42.35
C ILE A 717 -20.76 -18.66 -43.61
N THR A 718 -21.29 -17.44 -43.49
CA THR A 718 -21.92 -16.72 -44.60
C THR A 718 -21.18 -15.44 -44.98
N SER A 719 -20.39 -14.88 -44.06
CA SER A 719 -19.57 -13.68 -44.29
C SER A 719 -18.33 -13.65 -43.40
N PHE A 720 -17.25 -13.02 -43.82
CA PHE A 720 -16.10 -12.76 -42.96
C PHE A 720 -16.37 -11.59 -42.04
N ILE A 721 -16.89 -10.49 -42.58
CA ILE A 721 -17.23 -9.29 -41.83
C ILE A 721 -18.74 -9.02 -41.97
N LYS A 722 -19.45 -9.07 -40.84
CA LYS A 722 -20.85 -8.66 -40.72
C LYS A 722 -20.96 -7.21 -40.26
N TYR A 723 -21.99 -6.50 -40.72
CA TYR A 723 -22.30 -5.14 -40.30
C TYR A 723 -23.57 -5.13 -39.46
N GLY A 724 -23.50 -4.52 -38.28
CA GLY A 724 -24.67 -4.31 -37.41
C GLY A 724 -25.62 -3.26 -37.98
N TYR A 725 -25.09 -2.25 -38.66
CA TYR A 725 -25.84 -1.19 -39.35
C TYR A 725 -25.19 -0.88 -40.70
N ASN A 726 -26.00 -0.69 -41.74
CA ASN A 726 -25.54 -0.48 -43.12
C ASN A 726 -25.49 1.02 -43.46
N TYR A 727 -24.52 1.76 -42.91
CA TYR A 727 -24.27 3.15 -43.30
C TYR A 727 -23.33 3.20 -44.49
N SER A 728 -23.66 4.01 -45.51
CA SER A 728 -22.87 4.11 -46.74
C SER A 728 -21.48 4.70 -46.48
N ASN A 729 -20.44 4.14 -47.13
CA ASN A 729 -19.06 4.67 -47.14
C ASN A 729 -18.49 5.01 -45.75
N SER A 730 -18.67 4.12 -44.78
CA SER A 730 -18.38 4.40 -43.37
C SER A 730 -17.16 3.67 -42.82
N VAL A 731 -16.61 2.70 -43.57
CA VAL A 731 -15.49 1.85 -43.13
C VAL A 731 -14.37 1.76 -44.17
N ASN A 732 -13.13 1.91 -43.72
CA ASN A 732 -11.93 1.57 -44.49
C ASN A 732 -11.41 0.18 -44.09
N HIS A 733 -11.18 -0.69 -45.08
CA HIS A 733 -10.62 -2.02 -44.88
C HIS A 733 -9.19 -2.11 -45.38
N GLU A 734 -8.31 -2.70 -44.58
CA GLU A 734 -6.90 -2.96 -44.91
C GLU A 734 -6.60 -4.44 -44.65
N ILE A 735 -6.81 -5.31 -45.65
CA ILE A 735 -6.74 -6.77 -45.51
C ILE A 735 -5.59 -7.32 -46.36
N PHE A 736 -4.48 -7.69 -45.73
CA PHE A 736 -3.23 -8.03 -46.45
C PHE A 736 -2.57 -9.33 -46.01
N SER A 737 -2.07 -10.09 -46.97
CA SER A 737 -1.10 -11.17 -46.69
C SER A 737 -1.60 -12.22 -45.69
N ASN A 738 -2.92 -12.48 -45.67
CA ASN A 738 -3.53 -13.46 -44.76
C ASN A 738 -3.72 -14.81 -45.47
N SER A 739 -3.77 -15.90 -44.71
CA SER A 739 -4.19 -17.23 -45.20
C SER A 739 -5.53 -17.59 -44.58
N PHE A 740 -6.57 -17.77 -45.40
CA PHE A 740 -7.87 -18.28 -44.99
C PHE A 740 -8.04 -19.71 -45.52
N GLU A 741 -8.41 -20.62 -44.63
CA GLU A 741 -8.60 -22.02 -44.94
C GLU A 741 -9.92 -22.51 -44.33
N TYR A 742 -10.79 -23.04 -45.18
CA TYR A 742 -11.93 -23.85 -44.73
C TYR A 742 -11.52 -25.33 -44.68
N THR A 743 -11.56 -25.92 -43.48
CA THR A 743 -11.13 -27.30 -43.24
C THR A 743 -12.30 -28.29 -43.19
N GLY A 744 -13.54 -27.82 -43.35
CA GLY A 744 -14.70 -28.68 -43.49
C GLY A 744 -14.78 -29.34 -44.88
N ALA A 745 -15.83 -30.12 -45.10
CA ALA A 745 -16.01 -30.83 -46.36
C ALA A 745 -16.42 -29.88 -47.50
N GLY A 746 -15.70 -29.93 -48.62
CA GLY A 746 -16.02 -29.17 -49.83
C GLY A 746 -15.54 -27.71 -49.79
N VAL A 747 -16.20 -26.87 -50.59
CA VAL A 747 -15.90 -25.43 -50.68
C VAL A 747 -17.04 -24.65 -50.03
N VAL A 748 -16.70 -23.70 -49.16
CA VAL A 748 -17.70 -22.81 -48.54
C VAL A 748 -17.76 -21.46 -49.26
N THR A 749 -18.94 -20.87 -49.32
CA THR A 749 -19.17 -19.62 -50.04
C THR A 749 -19.56 -18.51 -49.07
N ALA A 750 -18.74 -17.46 -48.96
CA ALA A 750 -18.92 -16.37 -48.00
C ALA A 750 -18.69 -14.98 -48.61
N ASP A 751 -19.36 -13.97 -48.06
CA ASP A 751 -19.04 -12.56 -48.35
C ASP A 751 -17.77 -12.12 -47.62
N LEU A 752 -16.93 -11.29 -48.25
CA LEU A 752 -15.77 -10.69 -47.58
C LEU A 752 -16.20 -9.54 -46.66
N PHE A 753 -17.02 -8.62 -47.17
CA PHE A 753 -17.64 -7.50 -46.45
C PHE A 753 -18.80 -6.90 -47.28
N ASN A 754 -19.56 -5.96 -46.69
CA ASN A 754 -20.65 -5.24 -47.35
C ASN A 754 -20.11 -4.03 -48.14
N LEU A 755 -20.31 -4.02 -49.46
CA LEU A 755 -19.88 -2.94 -50.37
C LEU A 755 -20.60 -1.61 -50.15
N THR A 756 -21.84 -1.62 -49.65
CA THR A 756 -22.59 -0.40 -49.33
C THR A 756 -21.85 0.37 -48.24
N SER A 757 -21.41 -0.31 -47.18
CA SER A 757 -20.75 0.31 -46.04
C SER A 757 -19.25 0.55 -46.22
N THR A 758 -18.65 -0.07 -47.22
CA THR A 758 -17.23 0.14 -47.54
C THR A 758 -17.03 1.52 -48.18
N ASN A 759 -16.13 2.31 -47.62
CA ASN A 759 -15.61 3.55 -48.23
C ASN A 759 -14.49 3.21 -49.22
N ASN A 760 -13.45 2.55 -48.70
CA ASN A 760 -12.33 2.04 -49.48
C ASN A 760 -11.84 0.74 -48.86
N ALA A 761 -11.42 -0.22 -49.68
CA ALA A 761 -10.87 -1.49 -49.23
C ALA A 761 -9.58 -1.81 -49.97
N PHE A 762 -8.50 -2.03 -49.25
CA PHE A 762 -7.28 -2.61 -49.80
C PHE A 762 -7.25 -4.10 -49.49
N TYR A 763 -7.16 -4.94 -50.53
CA TYR A 763 -7.20 -6.40 -50.42
C TYR A 763 -6.11 -7.02 -51.29
N SER A 764 -4.98 -7.43 -50.70
CA SER A 764 -3.86 -7.98 -51.50
C SER A 764 -3.04 -9.05 -50.78
N GLY A 765 -2.48 -9.98 -51.56
CA GLY A 765 -1.62 -11.05 -51.05
C GLY A 765 -2.33 -12.07 -50.16
N ASN A 766 -3.66 -12.10 -50.14
CA ASN A 766 -4.42 -13.07 -49.34
C ASN A 766 -4.56 -14.41 -50.09
N LYS A 767 -4.41 -15.53 -49.37
CA LYS A 767 -4.60 -16.89 -49.89
C LYS A 767 -5.92 -17.45 -49.36
N LEU A 768 -6.74 -18.00 -50.25
CA LEU A 768 -7.99 -18.69 -49.91
C LEU A 768 -7.84 -20.18 -50.26
N THR A 769 -8.19 -21.06 -49.32
CA THR A 769 -8.22 -22.52 -49.52
C THR A 769 -9.62 -23.02 -49.17
N ASN A 770 -10.27 -23.73 -50.11
CA ASN A 770 -11.65 -24.22 -49.98
C ASN A 770 -12.71 -23.14 -49.67
N ILE A 771 -12.47 -21.90 -50.09
CA ILE A 771 -13.38 -20.77 -49.89
C ILE A 771 -13.62 -20.08 -51.23
N ALA A 772 -14.90 -19.84 -51.55
CA ALA A 772 -15.34 -18.99 -52.65
C ALA A 772 -15.91 -17.68 -52.10
N LEU A 773 -15.48 -16.53 -52.64
CA LEU A 773 -16.01 -15.23 -52.24
C LEU A 773 -17.23 -14.85 -53.09
N LYS A 774 -18.31 -14.39 -52.45
CA LYS A 774 -19.45 -13.75 -53.12
C LYS A 774 -19.19 -12.30 -53.50
N THR A 775 -18.32 -11.62 -52.75
CA THR A 775 -17.99 -10.21 -52.96
C THR A 775 -17.31 -10.01 -54.32
N ASN A 776 -17.82 -9.08 -55.13
CA ASN A 776 -17.22 -8.74 -56.41
C ASN A 776 -15.90 -7.96 -56.20
N LEU A 777 -14.77 -8.63 -56.34
CA LEU A 777 -13.44 -8.02 -56.20
C LEU A 777 -13.09 -7.00 -57.30
N SER A 778 -13.91 -6.87 -58.36
CA SER A 778 -13.73 -5.87 -59.41
C SER A 778 -14.37 -4.51 -59.09
N ASP A 779 -15.00 -4.36 -57.92
CA ASP A 779 -15.64 -3.10 -57.52
C ASP A 779 -14.60 -1.97 -57.39
N ALA A 780 -14.94 -0.76 -57.85
CA ALA A 780 -14.03 0.39 -57.85
C ALA A 780 -13.52 0.79 -56.45
N LYS A 781 -14.26 0.42 -55.39
CA LYS A 781 -13.88 0.63 -53.99
C LYS A 781 -12.83 -0.35 -53.48
N ILE A 782 -12.60 -1.45 -54.20
CA ILE A 782 -11.60 -2.46 -53.83
C ILE A 782 -10.32 -2.22 -54.62
N LYS A 783 -9.22 -2.09 -53.90
CA LYS A 783 -7.86 -1.91 -54.42
C LYS A 783 -7.06 -3.18 -54.15
N LEU A 784 -6.69 -3.87 -55.22
CA LEU A 784 -5.99 -5.16 -55.14
C LEU A 784 -4.47 -5.03 -54.96
N TYR A 785 -4.01 -4.04 -54.19
CA TYR A 785 -2.59 -3.82 -53.89
C TYR A 785 -2.36 -3.37 -52.45
N ASN A 786 -1.11 -3.39 -52.00
CA ASN A 786 -0.73 -2.95 -50.66
C ASN A 786 -0.14 -1.53 -50.73
N PRO A 787 -0.86 -0.48 -50.27
CA PRO A 787 -0.40 0.90 -50.37
C PRO A 787 0.85 1.19 -49.53
N TYR A 788 1.25 0.29 -48.65
CA TYR A 788 2.46 0.40 -47.82
C TYR A 788 3.69 -0.27 -48.44
N LYS A 789 3.54 -1.01 -49.55
CA LYS A 789 4.64 -1.75 -50.19
C LYS A 789 4.81 -1.43 -51.68
N THR A 790 3.75 -1.00 -52.36
CA THR A 790 3.74 -0.82 -53.82
C THR A 790 3.06 0.49 -54.22
N THR A 791 3.39 1.04 -55.39
CA THR A 791 2.80 2.29 -55.90
C THR A 791 2.16 2.10 -57.29
N LEU A 792 1.15 2.91 -57.61
CA LEU A 792 0.50 2.88 -58.93
C LEU A 792 1.25 3.70 -59.99
N ALA A 793 2.08 4.65 -59.55
CA ALA A 793 2.87 5.55 -60.41
C ALA A 793 4.28 5.72 -59.84
N ALA A 794 5.19 6.25 -60.67
CA ALA A 794 6.54 6.60 -60.22
C ALA A 794 6.44 7.56 -59.03
N PRO A 795 7.31 7.43 -58.01
CA PRO A 795 7.24 8.32 -56.87
C PRO A 795 7.39 9.80 -57.26
N ILE A 796 6.49 10.62 -56.73
CA ILE A 796 6.47 12.09 -56.92
C ILE A 796 6.78 12.85 -55.62
N SER A 797 6.96 12.14 -54.51
CA SER A 797 7.30 12.70 -53.19
C SER A 797 8.09 11.68 -52.37
N GLY A 798 8.86 12.17 -51.39
CA GLY A 798 9.75 11.37 -50.54
C GLY A 798 11.22 11.51 -50.92
N TYR A 799 12.12 11.01 -50.06
CA TYR A 799 13.55 10.91 -50.34
C TYR A 799 13.89 9.46 -50.67
N TYR A 800 14.70 9.24 -51.69
CA TYR A 800 15.07 7.91 -52.17
C TYR A 800 16.58 7.82 -52.37
N TYR A 801 17.15 6.71 -51.95
CA TYR A 801 18.58 6.42 -52.15
C TYR A 801 18.86 5.96 -53.59
N LEU A 802 20.11 6.09 -54.03
CA LEU A 802 20.54 5.56 -55.33
C LEU A 802 20.34 4.03 -55.36
N GLY A 803 19.68 3.53 -56.41
CA GLY A 803 19.40 2.11 -56.60
C GLY A 803 18.16 1.58 -55.87
N GLU A 804 17.46 2.40 -55.08
CA GLU A 804 16.24 2.02 -54.40
C GLU A 804 15.13 1.64 -55.41
N LYS A 805 14.45 0.52 -55.16
CA LYS A 805 13.40 -0.02 -56.05
C LYS A 805 12.01 0.23 -55.46
N VAL A 806 11.09 0.64 -56.32
CA VAL A 806 9.66 0.81 -56.00
C VAL A 806 8.85 -0.06 -56.96
N GLU A 807 8.07 -0.98 -56.43
CA GLU A 807 7.30 -1.94 -57.23
C GLU A 807 5.95 -1.37 -57.67
N ILE A 808 5.52 -1.73 -58.90
CA ILE A 808 4.19 -1.39 -59.43
C ILE A 808 3.14 -2.25 -58.75
N SER A 809 2.12 -1.59 -58.20
CA SER A 809 1.00 -2.21 -57.48
C SER A 809 0.18 -3.22 -58.28
N ILE A 810 0.07 -3.07 -59.60
CA ILE A 810 -0.70 -3.95 -60.49
C ILE A 810 0.10 -4.14 -61.78
N PRO A 811 1.08 -5.06 -61.81
CA PRO A 811 1.84 -5.34 -63.02
C PRO A 811 0.94 -5.96 -64.09
N VAL A 812 1.03 -5.47 -65.33
CA VAL A 812 0.26 -5.97 -66.49
C VAL A 812 1.19 -6.58 -67.52
N ALA A 813 0.67 -7.53 -68.31
CA ALA A 813 1.38 -8.08 -69.46
C ALA A 813 1.79 -6.95 -70.42
N GLY A 814 3.03 -6.98 -70.92
CA GLY A 814 3.64 -5.88 -71.68
C GLY A 814 4.10 -4.67 -70.86
N GLY A 815 3.88 -4.67 -69.53
CA GLY A 815 4.26 -3.61 -68.61
C GLY A 815 5.66 -3.74 -68.01
N ASN A 816 5.89 -3.12 -66.85
CA ASN A 816 7.13 -3.22 -66.07
C ASN A 816 6.84 -3.67 -64.63
N ILE A 817 7.83 -4.24 -63.96
CA ILE A 817 7.74 -4.68 -62.55
C ILE A 817 7.79 -3.48 -61.60
N GLY A 818 8.53 -2.42 -61.92
CA GLY A 818 8.64 -1.26 -61.04
C GLY A 818 9.53 -0.16 -61.58
N TRP A 819 9.94 0.75 -60.69
CA TRP A 819 10.93 1.78 -60.92
C TRP A 819 12.18 1.57 -60.06
N ILE A 820 13.34 1.91 -60.59
CA ILE A 820 14.60 2.01 -59.85
C ILE A 820 15.06 3.46 -59.85
N ASN A 821 15.46 3.97 -58.68
CA ASN A 821 16.00 5.31 -58.55
C ASN A 821 17.44 5.36 -59.07
N LEU A 822 17.72 6.25 -60.01
CA LEU A 822 19.01 6.46 -60.65
C LEU A 822 19.77 7.66 -60.08
N THR A 823 19.15 8.45 -59.20
CA THR A 823 19.78 9.62 -58.57
C THR A 823 19.24 9.76 -57.17
N GLU A 824 20.11 9.66 -56.16
CA GLU A 824 19.71 9.91 -54.78
C GLU A 824 19.13 11.33 -54.62
N GLY A 825 18.01 11.46 -53.92
CA GLY A 825 17.39 12.76 -53.69
C GLY A 825 15.88 12.72 -53.44
N TYR A 826 15.25 13.88 -53.56
CA TYR A 826 13.82 14.07 -53.35
C TYR A 826 13.04 13.83 -54.63
N ALA A 827 12.06 12.93 -54.60
CA ALA A 827 11.09 12.82 -55.67
C ALA A 827 10.21 14.07 -55.72
N ASN A 828 10.10 14.68 -56.90
CA ASN A 828 9.23 15.83 -57.15
C ASN A 828 8.97 15.98 -58.65
N ASP A 829 7.71 16.06 -59.05
CA ASP A 829 7.29 16.25 -60.44
C ASP A 829 6.80 17.67 -60.75
N THR A 830 6.71 18.54 -59.73
CA THR A 830 6.24 19.92 -59.87
C THR A 830 7.40 20.84 -60.25
N ALA A 831 7.44 21.28 -61.51
CA ALA A 831 8.43 22.25 -61.98
C ALA A 831 8.14 23.66 -61.42
N TRP A 832 9.19 24.44 -61.21
CA TRP A 832 9.02 25.87 -60.90
C TRP A 832 8.42 26.62 -62.10
N VAL A 833 7.49 27.54 -61.81
CA VAL A 833 6.86 28.41 -62.80
C VAL A 833 6.94 29.85 -62.29
N THR A 834 7.22 30.80 -63.18
CA THR A 834 7.31 32.23 -62.84
C THR A 834 5.93 32.80 -62.46
N THR A 835 5.89 33.84 -61.62
CA THR A 835 4.66 34.56 -61.24
C THR A 835 3.53 33.67 -60.71
N THR A 836 3.86 32.56 -60.07
CA THR A 836 2.91 31.53 -59.64
C THR A 836 2.78 31.50 -58.12
N PRO A 837 1.55 31.47 -57.56
CA PRO A 837 1.35 31.37 -56.12
C PRO A 837 1.67 29.96 -55.60
N TYR A 838 2.45 29.89 -54.52
CA TYR A 838 2.83 28.66 -53.82
C TYR A 838 2.47 28.75 -52.33
N ALA A 839 1.84 27.69 -51.81
CA ALA A 839 1.51 27.56 -50.39
C ALA A 839 2.73 27.16 -49.55
N LEU A 840 2.66 27.40 -48.24
CA LEU A 840 3.67 26.93 -47.28
C LEU A 840 3.82 25.41 -47.40
N GLY A 841 5.06 24.92 -47.51
CA GLY A 841 5.36 23.50 -47.67
C GLY A 841 5.28 22.98 -49.11
N ALA A 842 4.85 23.78 -50.09
CA ALA A 842 4.89 23.40 -51.50
C ALA A 842 6.33 23.08 -51.93
N ARG A 843 6.50 22.07 -52.81
CA ARG A 843 7.81 21.68 -53.34
C ARG A 843 7.89 21.90 -54.84
N ILE A 844 9.01 22.45 -55.29
CA ILE A 844 9.30 22.67 -56.71
C ILE A 844 10.66 22.11 -57.06
N TYR A 845 10.88 21.78 -58.33
CA TYR A 845 12.21 21.45 -58.83
C TYR A 845 12.65 22.46 -59.90
N VAL A 846 13.94 22.78 -59.89
CA VAL A 846 14.63 23.62 -60.87
C VAL A 846 15.89 22.87 -61.31
N GLY A 847 15.95 22.47 -62.58
CA GLY A 847 17.02 21.59 -63.06
C GLY A 847 17.04 20.28 -62.28
N THR A 848 18.13 20.01 -61.56
CA THR A 848 18.27 18.84 -60.69
C THR A 848 18.04 19.14 -59.21
N ASN A 849 17.70 20.38 -58.83
CA ASN A 849 17.54 20.81 -57.44
C ASN A 849 16.06 20.82 -57.04
N VAL A 850 15.76 20.40 -55.81
CA VAL A 850 14.41 20.46 -55.20
C VAL A 850 14.41 21.49 -54.07
N TYR A 851 13.34 22.28 -54.01
CA TYR A 851 13.14 23.32 -53.01
C TYR A 851 11.77 23.17 -52.33
N GLN A 852 11.67 23.62 -51.08
CA GLN A 852 10.42 23.66 -50.32
C GLN A 852 10.12 25.09 -49.85
N ALA A 853 8.88 25.55 -50.02
CA ALA A 853 8.46 26.87 -49.57
C ALA A 853 8.42 26.89 -48.04
N THR A 854 9.21 27.77 -47.41
CA THR A 854 9.19 28.04 -45.96
C THR A 854 8.38 29.28 -45.60
N VAL A 855 8.03 30.10 -46.61
CA VAL A 855 7.06 31.20 -46.52
C VAL A 855 6.20 31.15 -47.78
N ALA A 856 4.87 31.12 -47.63
CA ALA A 856 3.94 31.15 -48.76
C ALA A 856 4.02 32.49 -49.52
N GLY A 857 3.86 32.45 -50.84
CA GLY A 857 3.95 33.66 -51.68
C GLY A 857 3.88 33.35 -53.17
N THR A 858 4.15 34.34 -54.01
CA THR A 858 4.17 34.23 -55.47
C THR A 858 5.62 34.26 -55.94
N SER A 859 6.02 33.29 -56.78
CA SER A 859 7.36 33.26 -57.36
C SER A 859 7.65 34.49 -58.23
N GLY A 860 8.91 34.88 -58.30
CA GLY A 860 9.40 35.99 -59.10
C GLY A 860 9.66 35.61 -60.56
N ALA A 861 10.51 36.40 -61.22
CA ALA A 861 10.87 36.21 -62.62
C ALA A 861 11.96 35.13 -62.85
N THR A 862 12.74 34.79 -61.82
CA THR A 862 13.90 33.88 -61.93
C THR A 862 13.80 32.76 -60.89
N ALA A 863 13.98 31.52 -61.34
CA ALA A 863 13.91 30.35 -60.48
C ALA A 863 15.02 30.34 -59.40
N PRO A 864 14.79 29.77 -58.20
CA PRO A 864 15.82 29.61 -57.19
C PRO A 864 16.96 28.72 -57.70
N SER A 865 18.21 29.14 -57.47
CA SER A 865 19.42 28.43 -57.91
C SER A 865 20.39 28.08 -56.77
N HIS A 866 20.12 28.53 -55.55
CA HIS A 866 20.95 28.25 -54.38
C HIS A 866 20.98 26.75 -54.04
N THR A 867 22.10 26.26 -53.51
CA THR A 867 22.30 24.83 -53.19
C THR A 867 22.49 24.58 -51.70
N THR A 868 22.25 25.59 -50.86
CA THR A 868 22.27 25.51 -49.39
C THR A 868 21.39 26.61 -48.80
N GLY A 869 20.75 26.36 -47.66
CA GLY A 869 20.00 27.39 -46.94
C GLY A 869 18.68 27.78 -47.62
N THR A 870 18.27 29.04 -47.44
CA THR A 870 17.03 29.60 -48.01
C THR A 870 17.33 30.80 -48.92
N ALA A 871 16.45 31.05 -49.90
CA ALA A 871 16.45 32.28 -50.70
C ALA A 871 15.03 32.73 -51.04
N VAL A 872 14.84 34.05 -51.16
CA VAL A 872 13.58 34.66 -51.57
C VAL A 872 13.49 34.67 -53.09
N ASP A 873 12.31 34.32 -53.61
CA ASP A 873 11.95 34.33 -55.03
C ASP A 873 10.58 35.01 -55.17
N GLY A 874 10.54 36.27 -55.61
CA GLY A 874 9.33 37.08 -55.54
C GLY A 874 8.92 37.34 -54.08
N THR A 875 7.77 36.80 -53.66
CA THR A 875 7.32 36.85 -52.25
C THR A 875 7.34 35.50 -51.53
N VAL A 876 7.69 34.40 -52.23
CA VAL A 876 7.89 33.07 -51.62
C VAL A 876 9.35 32.93 -51.16
N THR A 877 9.58 32.24 -50.04
CA THR A 877 10.94 31.86 -49.59
C THR A 877 11.13 30.37 -49.79
N TRP A 878 12.16 29.99 -50.55
CA TRP A 878 12.51 28.61 -50.84
C TRP A 878 13.66 28.13 -49.97
N GLN A 879 13.55 26.94 -49.38
CA GLN A 879 14.65 26.19 -48.78
C GLN A 879 15.16 25.15 -49.77
N TYR A 880 16.47 25.08 -50.00
CA TYR A 880 17.06 24.00 -50.77
C TYR A 880 16.97 22.68 -49.99
N MET A 881 16.34 21.67 -50.60
CA MET A 881 16.16 20.34 -50.01
C MET A 881 17.27 19.39 -50.44
N GLY A 882 17.66 19.40 -51.72
CA GLY A 882 18.64 18.46 -52.27
C GLY A 882 18.45 18.23 -53.76
N GLN A 883 19.08 17.16 -54.28
CA GLN A 883 18.90 16.75 -55.67
C GLN A 883 17.51 16.12 -55.91
N LYS A 884 17.05 16.12 -57.16
CA LYS A 884 15.82 15.48 -57.61
C LYS A 884 16.07 14.00 -57.91
N ALA A 885 15.26 13.12 -57.30
CA ALA A 885 15.26 11.70 -57.61
C ALA A 885 14.83 11.45 -59.06
N LYS A 886 15.47 10.48 -59.72
CA LYS A 886 15.19 10.12 -61.12
C LYS A 886 14.86 8.64 -61.24
N PHE A 887 13.60 8.33 -61.53
CA PHE A 887 13.12 6.96 -61.64
C PHE A 887 13.17 6.45 -63.07
N LYS A 888 13.68 5.23 -63.27
CA LYS A 888 13.61 4.49 -64.53
C LYS A 888 12.82 3.20 -64.33
N SER A 889 11.92 2.87 -65.25
CA SER A 889 11.21 1.59 -65.20
C SER A 889 12.16 0.40 -65.39
N TYR A 890 11.89 -0.71 -64.71
CA TYR A 890 12.66 -1.94 -64.82
C TYR A 890 11.77 -3.18 -64.80
N GLY A 891 12.33 -4.29 -65.29
CA GLY A 891 11.66 -5.59 -65.31
C GLY A 891 10.50 -5.62 -66.30
N ALA A 892 10.79 -5.56 -67.60
CA ALA A 892 9.77 -5.66 -68.63
C ALA A 892 9.02 -7.02 -68.52
N ILE A 893 7.70 -6.97 -68.59
CA ILE A 893 6.83 -8.14 -68.48
C ILE A 893 6.44 -8.53 -69.91
N GLN A 894 6.71 -9.78 -70.29
CA GLN A 894 6.33 -10.28 -71.61
C GLN A 894 4.81 -10.15 -71.81
N ALA A 895 4.40 -9.71 -73.00
CA ALA A 895 3.00 -9.54 -73.38
C ALA A 895 2.26 -10.86 -73.52
#